data_AF-A0A7Z9G432-F1
#
_entry.id   AF-A0A7Z9G432-F1
#
_cell.length_a   1.000
_cell.length_b   1.000
_cell.length_c   1.000
_cell.angle_alpha   90.00
_cell.angle_beta   90.00
_cell.angle_gamma   90.00
#
_symmetry.space_group_name_H-M   'P 1'
#
loop_
_entity.id
_entity.type
_entity.pdbx_description
1 polymer ?
#
loop_
_entity_poly.entity_id
_entity_poly.type
_entity_poly.pdbx_seq_one_letter_code
_entity_poly.pdbx_strand_id
1 'polypeptide(L)'
;RLEKVNGEKSSEGRIHSLKDAEHMVERITHGPAAHFWDGQRHLPTEADEAFQHEHGFNKWVTPHLEKMYKLGLNNGEKHSSQGKLAQLKGSYIEDLLLDSEMLMAGGHRPGTPVERAHKDAASVARGGFGNLLQDRAQFLERFAAARNMFLPEMADDALIGLARELKDADPQTVYNTAKTAIYTAVMAHEVGHSLGLMHNFGGSDDAINYHDEYWLLRDDGNVGPRLNDPITEKELNGKIYNYAYSSVMDYAGRYTIDGKGIGKYDRAAILFGYAQKVEVFKDNAGVPASELRDWYERDGDILNFTSQGPRAVHYTSFYNRMGSKMITQGNRQLVDVKDLSSNYSTAVVDGKTLSRVPYIYCSHNRVNLGDGCLTRDFGADAGERMSNILDELNTWYITRNFPRGKIGVDHYGFVGRWYSRVYHRLKKWHDLYGLYMGLFPRFFAPDVLQNFLTDPVNGWGDKTWAVQNAFNYLVQTLLAPDVGSYGGPYLMADGNVMMISGVSSAWFNLDISGGRYYSTSWSGSRECGYMFWECLHHIGFFLDKIMAIEALSDSRTNFVAKASPIDLREWEVSYYSTFSEQIRKISSAIMSQDFSKVGPYVENNELRFPNYAGDLNQSRDEVVDPFATFSVQLYWQVLGQARFFSNFDQSFVDDSRVFVKGTGAAPETAASETVEITDPLSGLTYVALKMSSSKDGQPGSGEAVINRAIKMYQRSNFCTGDSCEDVNQASKDFVTPQFLDHMKIVKIMADLTPVMSYGNPYYL
;
A
#
# COMPACT_ATOMS: atom_id res chain seq x y z
N ARG A 1 3.52 21.05 -23.96
CA ARG A 1 4.31 19.83 -23.63
C ARG A 1 3.76 19.02 -22.46
N LEU A 2 2.95 19.59 -21.54
CA LEU A 2 2.24 18.86 -20.47
C LEU A 2 0.82 18.36 -20.88
N GLU A 3 0.37 18.67 -22.09
CA GLU A 3 -0.98 18.32 -22.61
C GLU A 3 -1.15 16.85 -23.01
N LYS A 4 -0.08 16.03 -22.97
CA LYS A 4 -0.12 14.61 -23.33
C LYS A 4 -0.02 13.65 -22.14
N VAL A 5 0.07 14.16 -20.91
CA VAL A 5 0.34 13.32 -19.73
C VAL A 5 -0.93 12.87 -19.01
N ASN A 6 -2.10 13.51 -19.21
CA ASN A 6 -3.29 13.23 -18.39
C ASN A 6 -4.56 12.86 -19.19
N GLY A 7 -4.44 12.59 -20.49
CA GLY A 7 -5.52 12.02 -21.28
C GLY A 7 -4.96 10.77 -21.95
N GLU A 8 -5.51 9.61 -21.60
CA GLU A 8 -5.25 8.29 -22.21
C GLU A 8 -3.90 7.61 -21.89
N LYS A 9 -2.77 8.30 -21.64
CA LYS A 9 -1.44 7.63 -21.61
C LYS A 9 -0.73 7.40 -20.26
N SER A 10 -1.06 8.07 -19.14
CA SER A 10 -0.24 7.92 -17.91
C SER A 10 -0.47 6.64 -17.11
N SER A 11 -1.63 5.98 -17.28
CA SER A 11 -2.00 4.77 -16.55
C SER A 11 -1.91 3.48 -17.38
N GLU A 12 -1.75 3.59 -18.71
CA GLU A 12 -1.63 2.44 -19.61
C GLU A 12 -0.40 1.60 -19.24
N GLY A 13 -0.62 0.54 -18.46
CA GLY A 13 0.42 -0.43 -18.06
C GLY A 13 0.90 -0.37 -16.61
N ARG A 14 0.34 0.49 -15.74
CA ARG A 14 0.67 0.52 -14.29
C ARG A 14 -0.42 0.00 -13.37
N ILE A 15 -1.67 0.03 -13.84
CA ILE A 15 -2.84 -0.48 -13.12
C ILE A 15 -3.42 -1.64 -13.94
N HIS A 16 -3.91 -2.65 -13.24
CA HIS A 16 -4.48 -3.86 -13.81
C HIS A 16 -5.99 -3.94 -13.52
N SER A 17 -6.72 -4.59 -14.41
CA SER A 17 -8.17 -4.78 -14.28
C SER A 17 -8.50 -5.79 -13.17
N LEU A 18 -9.77 -5.84 -12.75
CA LEU A 18 -10.22 -6.85 -11.79
C LEU A 18 -10.11 -8.29 -12.35
N LYS A 19 -10.16 -8.45 -13.67
CA LYS A 19 -9.98 -9.78 -14.31
C LYS A 19 -8.57 -10.31 -14.09
N ASP A 20 -7.59 -9.41 -13.99
CA ASP A 20 -6.19 -9.76 -13.75
C ASP A 20 -5.94 -10.24 -12.30
N ALA A 21 -6.97 -10.24 -11.45
CA ALA A 21 -6.95 -10.78 -10.08
C ALA A 21 -7.08 -12.30 -10.03
N GLU A 22 -7.35 -12.97 -11.15
CA GLU A 22 -7.74 -14.38 -11.17
C GLU A 22 -6.76 -15.27 -10.39
N HIS A 23 -5.45 -15.11 -10.59
CA HIS A 23 -4.43 -15.88 -9.86
C HIS A 23 -4.48 -15.62 -8.35
N MET A 24 -4.57 -14.34 -7.95
CA MET A 24 -4.70 -13.95 -6.54
C MET A 24 -5.94 -14.58 -5.91
N VAL A 25 -7.09 -14.50 -6.59
CA VAL A 25 -8.37 -15.03 -6.09
C VAL A 25 -8.33 -16.56 -6.01
N GLU A 26 -7.81 -17.25 -7.03
CA GLU A 26 -7.69 -18.71 -7.04
C GLU A 26 -6.84 -19.22 -5.86
N ARG A 27 -5.75 -18.52 -5.56
CA ARG A 27 -4.88 -18.81 -4.41
C ARG A 27 -5.58 -18.63 -3.08
N ILE A 28 -6.47 -17.66 -2.96
CA ILE A 28 -7.27 -17.45 -1.75
C ILE A 28 -8.31 -18.57 -1.61
N THR A 29 -9.00 -18.92 -2.68
CA THR A 29 -10.12 -19.88 -2.67
C THR A 29 -9.68 -21.33 -2.53
N HIS A 30 -8.46 -21.66 -2.94
CA HIS A 30 -7.84 -22.99 -2.83
C HIS A 30 -6.61 -22.98 -1.92
N GLY A 31 -6.45 -21.95 -1.10
CA GLY A 31 -5.30 -21.78 -0.21
C GLY A 31 -5.37 -22.65 1.06
N PRO A 32 -4.33 -22.63 1.90
CA PRO A 32 -4.28 -23.37 3.16
C PRO A 32 -5.46 -23.09 4.08
N ALA A 33 -5.91 -21.83 4.17
CA ALA A 33 -7.08 -21.46 4.96
C ALA A 33 -8.38 -22.11 4.43
N ALA A 34 -8.55 -22.17 3.10
CA ALA A 34 -9.72 -22.80 2.49
C ALA A 34 -9.76 -24.32 2.72
N HIS A 35 -8.60 -24.98 2.66
CA HIS A 35 -8.45 -26.39 3.01
C HIS A 35 -8.70 -26.65 4.49
N PHE A 36 -8.22 -25.76 5.37
CA PHE A 36 -8.45 -25.87 6.80
C PHE A 36 -9.94 -25.90 7.16
N TRP A 37 -10.73 -25.03 6.53
CA TRP A 37 -12.17 -24.95 6.76
C TRP A 37 -12.96 -26.06 6.07
N ASP A 38 -12.32 -26.90 5.26
CA ASP A 38 -13.00 -28.00 4.58
C ASP A 38 -13.59 -29.00 5.57
N GLY A 39 -14.85 -29.38 5.36
CA GLY A 39 -15.63 -30.19 6.31
C GLY A 39 -16.04 -29.47 7.62
N GLN A 40 -15.63 -28.21 7.84
CA GLN A 40 -15.99 -27.40 9.02
C GLN A 40 -16.78 -26.14 8.66
N ARG A 41 -17.17 -25.98 7.39
CA ARG A 41 -17.90 -24.81 6.89
C ARG A 41 -19.31 -24.73 7.50
N HIS A 42 -19.70 -23.54 7.90
CA HIS A 42 -21.06 -23.26 8.37
C HIS A 42 -21.41 -21.80 8.12
N LEU A 43 -22.64 -21.56 7.66
CA LEU A 43 -23.19 -20.22 7.51
C LEU A 43 -23.53 -19.65 8.90
N PRO A 44 -23.55 -18.30 9.05
CA PRO A 44 -24.15 -17.68 10.23
C PRO A 44 -25.60 -18.16 10.40
N THR A 45 -26.06 -18.26 11.64
CA THR A 45 -27.45 -18.62 11.97
C THR A 45 -28.34 -17.36 12.03
N GLU A 46 -29.66 -17.54 12.03
CA GLU A 46 -30.59 -16.42 12.30
C GLU A 46 -30.34 -15.79 13.69
N ALA A 47 -29.89 -16.60 14.67
CA ALA A 47 -29.50 -16.11 15.98
C ALA A 47 -28.22 -15.28 15.94
N ASP A 48 -27.27 -15.62 15.07
CA ASP A 48 -26.07 -14.80 14.82
C ASP A 48 -26.44 -13.45 14.22
N GLU A 49 -27.34 -13.43 13.24
CA GLU A 49 -27.85 -12.21 12.60
C GLU A 49 -28.63 -11.33 13.59
N ALA A 50 -29.50 -11.92 14.42
CA ALA A 50 -30.19 -11.21 15.50
C ALA A 50 -29.20 -10.65 16.54
N PHE A 51 -28.20 -11.45 16.94
CA PHE A 51 -27.16 -11.01 17.87
C PHE A 51 -26.36 -9.84 17.29
N GLN A 52 -26.00 -9.91 16.01
CA GLN A 52 -25.31 -8.84 15.31
C GLN A 52 -26.14 -7.54 15.29
N HIS A 53 -27.45 -7.63 15.04
CA HIS A 53 -28.35 -6.46 15.03
C HIS A 53 -28.59 -5.84 16.41
N GLU A 54 -28.49 -6.62 17.49
CA GLU A 54 -28.68 -6.16 18.87
C GLU A 54 -27.37 -5.67 19.51
N HIS A 55 -26.25 -6.36 19.24
CA HIS A 55 -24.98 -6.17 19.95
C HIS A 55 -23.89 -5.53 19.06
N GLY A 56 -24.12 -5.43 17.76
CA GLY A 56 -23.20 -4.90 16.77
C GLY A 56 -22.23 -5.94 16.21
N PHE A 57 -21.76 -5.67 14.99
CA PHE A 57 -20.84 -6.53 14.24
C PHE A 57 -19.56 -6.90 14.99
N ASN A 58 -18.94 -5.94 15.68
CA ASN A 58 -17.68 -6.18 16.39
C ASN A 58 -17.81 -7.26 17.46
N LYS A 59 -18.89 -7.24 18.26
CA LYS A 59 -19.11 -8.27 19.30
C LYS A 59 -19.35 -9.65 18.69
N TRP A 60 -20.02 -9.70 17.54
CA TRP A 60 -20.30 -10.94 16.83
C TRP A 60 -19.03 -11.55 16.20
N VAL A 61 -18.17 -10.75 15.57
CA VAL A 61 -17.02 -11.28 14.83
C VAL A 61 -15.87 -11.71 15.77
N THR A 62 -15.74 -11.10 16.96
CA THR A 62 -14.63 -11.37 17.89
C THR A 62 -14.43 -12.86 18.22
N PRO A 63 -15.46 -13.66 18.61
CA PRO A 63 -15.31 -15.09 18.84
C PRO A 63 -14.82 -15.88 17.61
N HIS A 64 -15.16 -15.44 16.40
CA HIS A 64 -14.72 -16.07 15.16
C HIS A 64 -13.23 -15.79 14.92
N LEU A 65 -12.81 -14.54 15.11
CA LEU A 65 -11.41 -14.14 15.03
C LEU A 65 -10.59 -14.88 16.11
N GLU A 66 -11.03 -14.88 17.37
CA GLU A 66 -10.35 -15.60 18.46
C GLU A 66 -10.15 -17.09 18.14
N LYS A 67 -11.15 -17.71 17.50
CA LYS A 67 -11.03 -19.09 17.03
C LYS A 67 -9.96 -19.23 15.95
N MET A 68 -9.89 -18.33 14.97
CA MET A 68 -8.82 -18.32 13.97
C MET A 68 -7.43 -18.20 14.62
N TYR A 69 -7.29 -17.29 15.59
CA TYR A 69 -6.05 -17.11 16.34
C TYR A 69 -5.64 -18.38 17.10
N LYS A 70 -6.54 -18.94 17.91
CA LYS A 70 -6.28 -20.17 18.69
C LYS A 70 -5.92 -21.37 17.82
N LEU A 71 -6.40 -21.39 16.58
CA LEU A 71 -6.11 -22.43 15.59
C LEU A 71 -4.85 -22.13 14.75
N GLY A 72 -4.18 -21.02 15.00
CA GLY A 72 -2.94 -20.62 14.32
C GLY A 72 -3.13 -19.98 12.95
N LEU A 73 -4.38 -19.80 12.47
CA LEU A 73 -4.65 -19.21 11.14
C LEU A 73 -4.11 -17.77 11.01
N ASN A 74 -3.99 -17.07 12.14
CA ASN A 74 -3.29 -15.79 12.27
C ASN A 74 -2.08 -15.98 13.19
N ASN A 75 -1.00 -15.22 12.97
CA ASN A 75 0.26 -15.36 13.73
C ASN A 75 0.01 -15.26 15.25
N GLY A 76 0.49 -16.25 15.99
CA GLY A 76 0.38 -16.34 17.46
C GLY A 76 1.73 -16.46 18.15
N GLU A 77 2.82 -16.52 17.39
CA GLU A 77 4.16 -16.47 17.94
C GLU A 77 4.53 -15.03 18.26
N LYS A 78 4.27 -14.69 19.52
CA LYS A 78 4.65 -13.42 20.16
C LYS A 78 6.09 -13.04 19.81
N HIS A 79 6.24 -11.95 19.07
CA HIS A 79 7.49 -11.17 18.91
C HIS A 79 8.65 -11.76 18.11
N SER A 80 8.47 -12.77 17.25
CA SER A 80 9.61 -13.26 16.46
C SER A 80 10.16 -12.20 15.50
N SER A 81 9.33 -11.30 14.93
CA SER A 81 9.81 -10.25 14.01
C SER A 81 10.70 -9.19 14.69
N GLN A 82 10.22 -8.58 15.78
CA GLN A 82 11.00 -7.58 16.52
C GLN A 82 12.18 -8.22 17.25
N GLY A 83 12.03 -9.45 17.75
CA GLY A 83 13.11 -10.21 18.37
C GLY A 83 14.24 -10.50 17.37
N LYS A 84 13.90 -10.98 16.16
CA LYS A 84 14.86 -11.19 15.06
C LYS A 84 15.59 -9.90 14.68
N LEU A 85 14.86 -8.79 14.48
CA LEU A 85 15.48 -7.49 14.18
C LEU A 85 16.34 -6.96 15.33
N ALA A 86 15.94 -7.19 16.58
CA ALA A 86 16.70 -6.76 17.75
C ALA A 86 18.07 -7.43 17.86
N GLN A 87 18.21 -8.67 17.37
CA GLN A 87 19.49 -9.37 17.34
C GLN A 87 20.51 -8.73 16.37
N LEU A 88 20.06 -7.95 15.38
CA LEU A 88 20.95 -7.22 14.47
C LEU A 88 21.49 -5.91 15.07
N LYS A 89 20.97 -5.44 16.21
CA LYS A 89 21.41 -4.17 16.82
C LYS A 89 22.89 -4.26 17.23
N GLY A 90 23.69 -3.32 16.73
CA GLY A 90 25.13 -3.24 16.96
C GLY A 90 25.95 -4.18 16.08
N SER A 91 25.34 -4.96 15.21
CA SER A 91 26.04 -5.82 14.24
C SER A 91 26.55 -5.03 13.04
N TYR A 92 27.48 -5.61 12.29
CA TYR A 92 27.94 -5.03 11.03
C TYR A 92 26.84 -5.00 9.95
N ILE A 93 25.84 -5.89 10.03
CA ILE A 93 24.68 -5.90 9.12
C ILE A 93 23.81 -4.66 9.35
N GLU A 94 23.63 -4.24 10.61
CA GLU A 94 22.97 -2.96 10.92
C GLU A 94 23.74 -1.78 10.31
N ASP A 95 25.08 -1.80 10.34
CA ASP A 95 25.89 -0.76 9.72
C ASP A 95 25.76 -0.74 8.19
N LEU A 96 25.64 -1.91 7.54
CA LEU A 96 25.45 -2.02 6.10
C LEU A 96 24.06 -1.53 5.63
N LEU A 97 23.06 -1.54 6.50
CA LEU A 97 21.73 -0.97 6.22
C LEU A 97 21.74 0.56 6.26
N LEU A 98 22.74 1.19 6.88
CA LEU A 98 22.82 2.64 7.08
C LEU A 98 23.68 3.31 6.02
N ASP A 99 23.22 3.30 4.78
CA ASP A 99 23.86 4.06 3.71
C ASP A 99 23.64 5.58 3.81
N SER A 100 24.27 6.34 2.91
CA SER A 100 24.18 7.81 2.91
C SER A 100 22.75 8.32 2.72
N GLU A 101 21.92 7.67 1.91
CA GLU A 101 20.53 8.08 1.69
C GLU A 101 19.71 7.85 2.96
N MET A 102 19.94 6.72 3.64
CA MET A 102 19.30 6.38 4.90
C MET A 102 19.69 7.32 6.04
N LEU A 103 20.97 7.67 6.15
CA LEU A 103 21.43 8.65 7.13
C LEU A 103 20.82 10.03 6.86
N MET A 104 20.69 10.43 5.59
CA MET A 104 20.00 11.67 5.21
C MET A 104 18.52 11.65 5.53
N ALA A 105 17.83 10.53 5.28
CA ALA A 105 16.44 10.34 5.69
C ALA A 105 16.27 10.41 7.21
N GLY A 106 17.29 10.02 7.99
CA GLY A 106 17.37 10.21 9.44
C GLY A 106 17.71 11.64 9.88
N GLY A 107 18.02 12.56 8.95
CA GLY A 107 18.37 13.96 9.23
C GLY A 107 19.87 14.21 9.41
N HIS A 108 20.73 13.29 8.96
CA HIS A 108 22.19 13.37 9.12
C HIS A 108 22.92 13.64 7.80
N ARG A 109 24.12 14.22 7.87
CA ARG A 109 24.92 14.53 6.67
C ARG A 109 25.59 13.24 6.12
N PRO A 110 25.66 13.04 4.80
CA PRO A 110 26.43 11.96 4.20
C PRO A 110 27.88 11.93 4.72
N GLY A 111 28.39 10.73 5.02
CA GLY A 111 29.76 10.55 5.52
C GLY A 111 30.00 10.95 6.98
N THR A 112 28.97 11.36 7.72
CA THR A 112 29.10 11.55 9.18
C THR A 112 29.32 10.20 9.86
N PRO A 113 30.25 10.08 10.83
CA PRO A 113 30.39 8.86 11.64
C PRO A 113 29.04 8.45 12.25
N VAL A 114 28.71 7.16 12.15
CA VAL A 114 27.43 6.63 12.64
C VAL A 114 27.50 6.45 14.16
N GLU A 115 26.99 7.43 14.91
CA GLU A 115 26.81 7.35 16.35
C GLU A 115 25.51 6.65 16.74
N ARG A 116 25.35 6.29 18.01
CA ARG A 116 24.15 5.59 18.51
C ARG A 116 22.85 6.33 18.20
N ALA A 117 22.84 7.67 18.33
CA ALA A 117 21.68 8.49 18.02
C ALA A 117 21.29 8.41 16.53
N HIS A 118 22.27 8.28 15.63
CA HIS A 118 22.03 8.13 14.19
C HIS A 118 21.37 6.78 13.88
N LYS A 119 21.84 5.71 14.54
CA LYS A 119 21.24 4.38 14.43
C LYS A 119 19.80 4.38 14.95
N ASP A 120 19.53 4.99 16.10
CA ASP A 120 18.19 5.04 16.68
C ASP A 120 17.17 5.76 15.76
N ALA A 121 17.63 6.73 14.95
CA ALA A 121 16.77 7.46 14.02
C ALA A 121 16.52 6.73 12.68
N ALA A 122 17.58 6.14 12.09
CA ALA A 122 17.55 5.63 10.72
C ALA A 122 17.50 4.09 10.60
N SER A 123 17.93 3.34 11.63
CA SER A 123 18.03 1.88 11.55
C SER A 123 16.67 1.21 11.63
N VAL A 124 16.33 0.46 10.59
CA VAL A 124 15.12 -0.38 10.54
C VAL A 124 15.14 -1.49 11.60
N ALA A 125 16.33 -1.96 12.01
CA ALA A 125 16.48 -2.92 13.11
C ALA A 125 16.06 -2.34 14.48
N ARG A 126 16.00 -1.01 14.59
CA ARG A 126 15.58 -0.27 15.79
C ARG A 126 14.18 0.30 15.68
N GLY A 127 13.48 0.07 14.57
CA GLY A 127 12.19 0.70 14.27
C GLY A 127 12.30 2.13 13.73
N GLY A 128 13.51 2.58 13.38
CA GLY A 128 13.76 3.82 12.64
C GLY A 128 13.23 3.76 11.20
N PHE A 129 13.32 4.88 10.47
CA PHE A 129 12.79 5.10 9.11
C PHE A 129 11.26 5.07 8.96
N GLY A 130 10.57 3.99 9.34
CA GLY A 130 9.10 3.90 9.25
C GLY A 130 8.40 4.54 10.46
N ASN A 131 8.51 3.88 11.62
CA ASN A 131 7.68 4.20 12.79
C ASN A 131 8.06 5.52 13.44
N LEU A 132 9.36 5.76 13.69
CA LEU A 132 9.80 7.00 14.31
C LEU A 132 9.43 8.24 13.47
N LEU A 133 9.56 8.13 12.14
CA LEU A 133 9.21 9.23 11.24
C LEU A 133 7.69 9.45 11.18
N GLN A 134 6.90 8.37 11.21
CA GLN A 134 5.45 8.43 11.31
C GLN A 134 4.99 9.05 12.64
N ASP A 135 5.50 8.57 13.77
CA ASP A 135 5.14 9.07 15.10
C ASP A 135 5.46 10.55 15.26
N ARG A 136 6.62 10.98 14.74
CA ARG A 136 6.98 12.40 14.74
C ARG A 136 6.11 13.22 13.80
N ALA A 137 5.81 12.73 12.59
CA ALA A 137 4.91 13.42 11.66
C ALA A 137 3.51 13.60 12.28
N GLN A 138 2.98 12.54 12.90
CA GLN A 138 1.72 12.60 13.65
C GLN A 138 1.79 13.57 14.82
N PHE A 139 2.91 13.60 15.57
CA PHE A 139 3.10 14.56 16.65
C PHE A 139 3.06 16.00 16.14
N LEU A 140 3.76 16.31 15.04
CA LEU A 140 3.77 17.64 14.44
C LEU A 140 2.39 18.04 13.91
N GLU A 141 1.70 17.14 13.19
CA GLU A 141 0.33 17.39 12.71
C GLU A 141 -0.64 17.62 13.89
N ARG A 142 -0.58 16.81 14.95
CA ARG A 142 -1.39 17.01 16.16
C ARG A 142 -1.05 18.32 16.87
N PHE A 143 0.22 18.67 16.95
CA PHE A 143 0.68 19.91 17.58
C PHE A 143 0.18 21.14 16.84
N ALA A 144 0.20 21.11 15.51
CA ALA A 144 -0.30 22.17 14.64
C ALA A 144 -1.83 22.25 14.69
N ALA A 145 -2.52 21.10 14.59
CA ALA A 145 -3.98 21.02 14.71
C ALA A 145 -4.49 21.55 16.05
N ALA A 146 -3.84 21.21 17.16
CA ALA A 146 -4.19 21.72 18.49
C ALA A 146 -4.01 23.25 18.64
N ARG A 147 -3.39 23.90 17.65
CA ARG A 147 -3.14 25.34 17.60
C ARG A 147 -3.80 26.02 16.40
N ASN A 148 -4.69 25.32 15.69
CA ASN A 148 -5.37 25.81 14.50
C ASN A 148 -4.39 26.35 13.43
N MET A 149 -3.25 25.66 13.27
CA MET A 149 -2.22 26.03 12.31
C MET A 149 -2.24 25.09 11.11
N PHE A 150 -2.43 25.67 9.92
CA PHE A 150 -2.10 25.00 8.65
C PHE A 150 -0.60 25.10 8.38
N LEU A 151 0.06 23.98 8.17
CA LEU A 151 1.48 23.94 7.85
C LEU A 151 1.70 24.00 6.32
N PRO A 152 2.84 24.52 5.82
CA PRO A 152 3.19 24.46 4.38
C PRO A 152 3.14 23.04 3.81
N GLU A 153 3.34 22.03 4.64
CA GLU A 153 3.24 20.61 4.31
C GLU A 153 1.80 20.11 4.09
N MET A 154 0.83 20.97 4.42
CA MET A 154 -0.59 20.80 4.16
C MET A 154 -1.03 21.55 2.88
N ALA A 155 -0.16 22.39 2.30
CA ALA A 155 -0.39 23.00 1.01
C ALA A 155 -0.25 21.95 -0.10
N ASP A 156 -1.40 21.65 -0.71
CA ASP A 156 -1.64 20.51 -1.56
C ASP A 156 -1.07 20.63 -2.98
N ASP A 157 -0.71 19.48 -3.56
CA ASP A 157 -0.41 19.28 -4.97
C ASP A 157 -1.65 19.54 -5.87
N ALA A 158 -2.88 19.37 -5.34
CA ALA A 158 -4.15 19.66 -6.01
C ALA A 158 -4.31 21.06 -6.64
N LEU A 159 -3.43 22.02 -6.30
CA LEU A 159 -3.36 23.34 -6.91
C LEU A 159 -3.10 23.30 -8.42
N ILE A 160 -2.52 22.23 -9.00
CA ILE A 160 -2.36 22.15 -10.47
C ILE A 160 -3.69 21.96 -11.19
N GLY A 161 -4.69 21.30 -10.60
CA GLY A 161 -6.02 21.20 -11.22
C GLY A 161 -6.65 22.58 -11.39
N LEU A 162 -6.59 23.39 -10.33
CA LEU A 162 -6.98 24.79 -10.36
C LEU A 162 -6.09 25.63 -11.30
N ALA A 163 -4.78 25.36 -11.33
CA ALA A 163 -3.86 26.05 -12.23
C ALA A 163 -4.12 25.70 -13.71
N ARG A 164 -4.57 24.49 -14.03
CA ARG A 164 -4.98 24.09 -15.38
C ARG A 164 -6.27 24.79 -15.79
N GLU A 165 -7.25 24.86 -14.89
CA GLU A 165 -8.50 25.59 -15.11
C GLU A 165 -8.23 27.07 -15.37
N LEU A 166 -7.31 27.65 -14.61
CA LEU A 166 -7.00 29.07 -14.65
C LEU A 166 -5.78 29.38 -15.52
N LYS A 167 -5.32 28.44 -16.36
CA LYS A 167 -4.06 28.57 -17.11
C LYS A 167 -4.03 29.78 -18.05
N ASP A 168 -5.20 30.10 -18.62
CA ASP A 168 -5.42 31.20 -19.56
C ASP A 168 -6.07 32.42 -18.89
N ALA A 169 -6.35 32.33 -17.58
CA ALA A 169 -6.95 33.42 -16.82
C ALA A 169 -5.90 34.48 -16.46
N ASP A 170 -6.33 35.73 -16.37
CA ASP A 170 -5.45 36.80 -15.91
C ASP A 170 -5.08 36.61 -14.43
N PRO A 171 -3.90 37.10 -13.97
CA PRO A 171 -3.44 36.90 -12.60
C PRO A 171 -4.44 37.33 -11.51
N GLN A 172 -5.26 38.35 -11.76
CA GLN A 172 -6.23 38.82 -10.78
C GLN A 172 -7.42 37.86 -10.67
N THR A 173 -7.89 37.32 -11.79
CA THR A 173 -8.90 36.25 -11.81
C THR A 173 -8.38 34.98 -11.16
N VAL A 174 -7.12 34.59 -11.42
CA VAL A 174 -6.46 33.46 -10.77
C VAL A 174 -6.49 33.66 -9.25
N TYR A 175 -6.01 34.81 -8.79
CA TYR A 175 -5.93 35.14 -7.38
C TYR A 175 -7.31 35.17 -6.71
N ASN A 176 -8.30 35.85 -7.32
CA ASN A 176 -9.64 35.97 -6.75
C ASN A 176 -10.36 34.62 -6.67
N THR A 177 -10.20 33.77 -7.69
CA THR A 177 -10.83 32.44 -7.71
C THR A 177 -10.22 31.54 -6.63
N ALA A 178 -8.89 31.46 -6.58
CA ALA A 178 -8.19 30.69 -5.55
C ALA A 178 -8.50 31.22 -4.14
N LYS A 179 -8.48 32.55 -3.96
CA LYS A 179 -8.81 33.19 -2.70
C LYS A 179 -10.23 32.84 -2.26
N THR A 180 -11.25 33.01 -3.12
CA THR A 180 -12.64 32.73 -2.74
C THR A 180 -12.81 31.26 -2.36
N ALA A 181 -12.30 30.32 -3.16
CA ALA A 181 -12.42 28.90 -2.86
C ALA A 181 -11.77 28.53 -1.52
N ILE A 182 -10.52 28.98 -1.30
CA ILE A 182 -9.78 28.71 -0.05
C ILE A 182 -10.47 29.36 1.15
N TYR A 183 -10.88 30.63 1.04
CA TYR A 183 -11.53 31.32 2.15
C TYR A 183 -12.90 30.71 2.47
N THR A 184 -13.70 30.32 1.48
CA THR A 184 -14.99 29.66 1.71
C THR A 184 -14.80 28.35 2.47
N ALA A 185 -13.87 27.50 2.02
CA ALA A 185 -13.53 26.23 2.66
C ALA A 185 -13.03 26.44 4.10
N VAL A 186 -11.94 27.18 4.26
CA VAL A 186 -11.26 27.37 5.55
C VAL A 186 -12.16 28.12 6.53
N MET A 187 -12.85 29.18 6.10
CA MET A 187 -13.72 29.92 7.02
C MET A 187 -14.89 29.06 7.49
N ALA A 188 -15.54 28.29 6.61
CA ALA A 188 -16.62 27.40 7.01
C ALA A 188 -16.12 26.34 8.01
N HIS A 189 -14.95 25.76 7.75
CA HIS A 189 -14.28 24.78 8.61
C HIS A 189 -13.98 25.34 10.01
N GLU A 190 -13.29 26.49 10.10
CA GLU A 190 -12.90 27.11 11.38
C GLU A 190 -14.11 27.66 12.16
N VAL A 191 -15.14 28.14 11.46
CA VAL A 191 -16.42 28.48 12.10
C VAL A 191 -17.10 27.21 12.64
N GLY A 192 -17.05 26.10 11.91
CA GLY A 192 -17.51 24.79 12.38
C GLY A 192 -16.85 24.39 13.70
N HIS A 193 -15.53 24.53 13.81
CA HIS A 193 -14.81 24.34 15.09
C HIS A 193 -15.28 25.28 16.19
N SER A 194 -15.51 26.56 15.87
CA SER A 194 -16.03 27.54 16.83
C SER A 194 -17.44 27.19 17.34
N LEU A 195 -18.21 26.45 16.55
CA LEU A 195 -19.52 25.90 16.88
C LEU A 195 -19.44 24.48 17.48
N GLY A 196 -18.24 24.00 17.82
CA GLY A 196 -18.05 22.72 18.50
C GLY A 196 -18.00 21.49 17.60
N LEU A 197 -17.94 21.65 16.28
CA LEU A 197 -17.67 20.53 15.37
C LEU A 197 -16.20 20.11 15.47
N MET A 198 -15.96 18.81 15.58
CA MET A 198 -14.63 18.23 15.36
C MET A 198 -14.45 17.90 13.87
N HIS A 199 -13.22 17.58 13.46
CA HIS A 199 -13.02 16.99 12.14
C HIS A 199 -13.87 15.72 11.96
N ASN A 200 -14.37 15.54 10.74
CA ASN A 200 -15.02 14.33 10.28
C ASN A 200 -14.26 13.78 9.07
N PHE A 201 -13.42 12.76 9.28
CA PHE A 201 -12.61 12.12 8.24
C PHE A 201 -13.37 11.05 7.44
N GLY A 202 -14.68 10.90 7.68
CA GLY A 202 -15.54 9.97 6.95
C GLY A 202 -16.35 10.65 5.84
N GLY A 203 -16.01 11.89 5.47
CA GLY A 203 -16.75 12.68 4.49
C GLY A 203 -16.72 12.09 3.10
N SER A 204 -15.66 11.38 2.72
CA SER A 204 -15.51 10.61 1.47
C SER A 204 -16.13 9.21 1.52
N ASP A 205 -16.43 8.67 2.71
CA ASP A 205 -17.14 7.40 2.85
C ASP A 205 -18.66 7.60 2.77
N ASP A 206 -19.13 8.83 2.97
CA ASP A 206 -20.55 9.19 3.10
C ASP A 206 -21.25 9.48 1.77
N ALA A 207 -21.10 8.57 0.80
CA ALA A 207 -21.61 8.70 -0.56
C ALA A 207 -23.13 8.97 -0.64
N ILE A 208 -23.90 8.46 0.32
CA ILE A 208 -25.35 8.69 0.44
C ILE A 208 -25.67 10.17 0.69
N ASN A 209 -24.77 10.91 1.32
CA ASN A 209 -24.95 12.32 1.70
C ASN A 209 -23.97 13.28 1.02
N TYR A 210 -23.36 12.87 -0.08
CA TYR A 210 -22.67 13.78 -0.99
C TYR A 210 -23.56 14.93 -1.47
N HIS A 211 -22.91 15.96 -2.02
CA HIS A 211 -23.60 17.02 -2.74
C HIS A 211 -24.44 16.45 -3.89
N ASP A 212 -25.61 17.07 -4.12
CA ASP A 212 -26.61 16.54 -5.07
C ASP A 212 -26.03 16.41 -6.48
N GLU A 213 -25.17 17.35 -6.89
CA GLU A 213 -24.53 17.40 -8.20
C GLU A 213 -23.68 16.17 -8.50
N TYR A 214 -23.11 15.50 -7.49
CA TYR A 214 -22.40 14.24 -7.70
C TYR A 214 -23.33 13.23 -8.38
N TRP A 215 -24.49 13.00 -7.77
CA TRP A 215 -25.46 12.03 -8.25
C TRP A 215 -26.16 12.48 -9.53
N LEU A 216 -26.42 13.78 -9.71
CA LEU A 216 -26.99 14.32 -10.95
C LEU A 216 -26.04 14.20 -12.15
N LEU A 217 -24.71 14.25 -11.91
CA LEU A 217 -23.72 14.00 -12.95
C LEU A 217 -23.64 12.51 -13.32
N ARG A 218 -23.76 11.63 -12.33
CA ARG A 218 -23.75 10.17 -12.51
C ARG A 218 -25.01 9.59 -13.14
N ASP A 219 -26.16 10.24 -12.95
CA ASP A 219 -27.44 9.72 -13.42
C ASP A 219 -27.55 9.77 -14.96
N ASP A 220 -27.06 8.72 -15.60
CA ASP A 220 -27.21 8.43 -17.03
C ASP A 220 -28.21 7.29 -17.30
N GLY A 221 -28.88 6.82 -16.25
CA GLY A 221 -29.81 5.69 -16.25
C GLY A 221 -29.20 4.35 -15.82
N ASN A 222 -27.88 4.22 -15.64
CA ASN A 222 -27.19 2.97 -15.30
C ASN A 222 -26.05 3.14 -14.27
N VAL A 223 -26.34 3.77 -13.13
CA VAL A 223 -25.32 3.98 -12.07
C VAL A 223 -24.81 2.64 -11.50
N GLY A 224 -23.49 2.42 -11.57
CA GLY A 224 -22.83 1.21 -11.07
C GLY A 224 -21.52 1.47 -10.30
N PRO A 225 -20.90 0.45 -9.69
CA PRO A 225 -19.51 0.57 -9.20
C PRO A 225 -18.57 1.04 -10.30
N ARG A 226 -17.52 1.81 -9.99
CA ARG A 226 -16.63 2.40 -11.03
C ARG A 226 -15.90 1.38 -11.89
N LEU A 227 -15.75 0.15 -11.42
CA LEU A 227 -15.21 -0.95 -12.21
C LEU A 227 -16.14 -1.38 -13.36
N ASN A 228 -17.45 -1.15 -13.23
CA ASN A 228 -18.46 -1.47 -14.24
C ASN A 228 -19.07 -0.23 -14.92
N ASP A 229 -18.97 0.93 -14.26
CA ASP A 229 -19.47 2.23 -14.68
C ASP A 229 -18.33 3.27 -14.62
N PRO A 230 -17.37 3.21 -15.58
CA PRO A 230 -16.20 4.08 -15.60
C PRO A 230 -16.60 5.55 -15.76
N ILE A 231 -15.78 6.44 -15.21
CA ILE A 231 -16.05 7.88 -15.29
C ILE A 231 -16.12 8.37 -16.75
N THR A 232 -17.21 9.06 -17.07
CA THR A 232 -17.47 9.63 -18.39
C THR A 232 -16.81 11.00 -18.55
N GLU A 233 -16.60 11.43 -19.81
CA GLU A 233 -16.09 12.78 -20.11
C GLU A 233 -17.03 13.87 -19.56
N LYS A 234 -18.34 13.62 -19.55
CA LYS A 234 -19.34 14.52 -18.97
C LYS A 234 -19.13 14.69 -17.46
N GLU A 235 -18.90 13.60 -16.72
CA GLU A 235 -18.61 13.65 -15.28
C GLU A 235 -17.28 14.34 -14.99
N LEU A 236 -16.24 14.07 -15.78
CA LEU A 236 -14.93 14.73 -15.67
C LEU A 236 -15.04 16.24 -15.90
N ASN A 237 -15.70 16.66 -16.99
CA ASN A 237 -15.95 18.06 -17.32
C ASN A 237 -16.85 18.73 -16.27
N GLY A 238 -17.78 17.97 -15.70
CA GLY A 238 -18.62 18.37 -14.57
C GLY A 238 -17.88 18.44 -13.23
N LYS A 239 -16.60 18.03 -13.19
CA LYS A 239 -15.75 18.01 -11.99
C LYS A 239 -16.37 17.20 -10.85
N ILE A 240 -16.87 16.01 -11.16
CA ILE A 240 -17.66 15.16 -10.25
C ILE A 240 -17.06 15.02 -8.84
N TYR A 241 -15.74 14.88 -8.70
CA TYR A 241 -15.09 14.71 -7.40
C TYR A 241 -15.19 15.95 -6.49
N ASN A 242 -15.41 17.16 -7.04
CA ASN A 242 -15.68 18.35 -6.22
C ASN A 242 -16.99 18.26 -5.43
N TYR A 243 -17.85 17.29 -5.76
CA TYR A 243 -19.14 17.06 -5.11
C TYR A 243 -19.13 15.77 -4.27
N ALA A 244 -18.02 15.04 -4.24
CA ALA A 244 -17.88 13.72 -3.65
C ALA A 244 -17.50 13.76 -2.16
N TYR A 245 -18.12 14.67 -1.39
CA TYR A 245 -17.88 14.85 0.04
C TYR A 245 -19.17 15.24 0.75
N SER A 246 -19.35 14.79 1.99
CA SER A 246 -20.52 15.15 2.82
C SER A 246 -20.26 16.22 3.87
N SER A 247 -19.00 16.55 4.17
CA SER A 247 -18.59 17.44 5.26
C SER A 247 -17.40 18.33 4.88
N VAL A 248 -17.49 19.62 5.21
CA VAL A 248 -16.37 20.58 5.15
C VAL A 248 -15.39 20.40 6.31
N MET A 249 -15.78 19.63 7.34
CA MET A 249 -14.92 19.27 8.48
C MET A 249 -13.96 18.13 8.16
N ASP A 250 -14.01 17.57 6.95
CA ASP A 250 -13.00 16.64 6.47
C ASP A 250 -11.76 17.40 5.98
N TYR A 251 -10.61 16.73 5.93
CA TYR A 251 -9.47 17.19 5.16
C TYR A 251 -9.55 16.57 3.78
N ALA A 252 -10.34 17.15 2.87
CA ALA A 252 -10.44 16.58 1.53
C ALA A 252 -9.09 16.60 0.81
N GLY A 253 -8.91 15.66 -0.12
CA GLY A 253 -7.67 15.52 -0.89
C GLY A 253 -7.39 16.65 -1.89
N ARG A 254 -8.22 17.70 -1.97
CA ARG A 254 -8.06 18.83 -2.91
C ARG A 254 -8.74 20.10 -2.41
N TYR A 255 -8.07 21.26 -2.52
CA TYR A 255 -8.70 22.58 -2.27
C TYR A 255 -9.95 22.87 -3.12
N THR A 256 -10.07 22.24 -4.29
CA THR A 256 -11.26 22.39 -5.15
C THR A 256 -12.48 21.66 -4.62
N ILE A 257 -12.26 20.62 -3.81
CA ILE A 257 -13.32 19.80 -3.21
C ILE A 257 -13.89 20.53 -1.98
N ASP A 258 -13.03 21.00 -1.08
CA ASP A 258 -13.47 21.78 0.11
C ASP A 258 -14.12 23.11 -0.27
N GLY A 259 -13.79 23.65 -1.45
CA GLY A 259 -14.28 24.95 -1.94
C GLY A 259 -15.79 25.02 -2.18
N LYS A 260 -16.53 23.90 -2.13
CA LYS A 260 -18.00 23.90 -2.22
C LYS A 260 -18.70 24.31 -0.92
N GLY A 261 -17.97 24.34 0.20
CA GLY A 261 -18.48 24.80 1.49
C GLY A 261 -19.25 23.71 2.25
N ILE A 262 -20.32 24.12 2.94
CA ILE A 262 -21.03 23.31 3.93
C ILE A 262 -21.74 22.12 3.26
N GLY A 263 -21.45 20.91 3.74
CA GLY A 263 -22.08 19.67 3.29
C GLY A 263 -23.30 19.25 4.13
N LYS A 264 -23.97 18.16 3.71
CA LYS A 264 -25.18 17.65 4.38
C LYS A 264 -24.88 17.15 5.80
N TYR A 265 -23.69 16.56 6.02
CA TYR A 265 -23.26 16.12 7.35
C TYR A 265 -23.14 17.30 8.32
N ASP A 266 -22.49 18.39 7.90
CA ASP A 266 -22.25 19.56 8.74
C ASP A 266 -23.57 20.17 9.24
N ARG A 267 -24.54 20.28 8.33
CA ARG A 267 -25.89 20.74 8.65
C ARG A 267 -26.58 19.81 9.64
N ALA A 268 -26.50 18.50 9.43
CA ALA A 268 -27.09 17.51 10.34
C ALA A 268 -26.44 17.53 11.72
N ALA A 269 -25.11 17.67 11.80
CA ALA A 269 -24.37 17.73 13.06
C ALA A 269 -24.76 18.97 13.89
N ILE A 270 -24.89 20.14 13.27
CA ILE A 270 -25.35 21.36 13.95
C ILE A 270 -26.81 21.23 14.42
N LEU A 271 -27.70 20.67 13.59
CA LEU A 271 -29.10 20.44 13.96
C LEU A 271 -29.22 19.45 15.13
N PHE A 272 -28.38 18.41 15.15
CA PHE A 272 -28.33 17.46 16.25
C PHE A 272 -27.83 18.12 17.53
N GLY A 273 -26.69 18.81 17.47
CA GLY A 273 -26.04 19.41 18.64
C GLY A 273 -26.80 20.57 19.27
N TYR A 274 -27.38 21.46 18.45
CA TYR A 274 -28.00 22.70 18.94
C TYR A 274 -29.53 22.67 18.96
N ALA A 275 -30.17 21.88 18.10
CA ALA A 275 -31.63 21.83 18.01
C ALA A 275 -32.23 20.49 18.47
N GLN A 276 -31.40 19.50 18.80
CA GLN A 276 -31.83 18.14 19.13
C GLN A 276 -32.75 17.55 18.05
N LYS A 277 -32.45 17.86 16.78
CA LYS A 277 -33.18 17.37 15.61
C LYS A 277 -32.32 16.42 14.79
N VAL A 278 -32.97 15.43 14.19
CA VAL A 278 -32.36 14.49 13.23
C VAL A 278 -33.19 14.43 11.96
N GLU A 279 -32.53 14.14 10.83
CA GLU A 279 -33.21 13.93 9.57
C GLU A 279 -33.69 12.47 9.42
N VAL A 280 -34.93 12.31 8.96
CA VAL A 280 -35.52 11.05 8.51
C VAL A 280 -35.96 11.18 7.05
N PHE A 281 -35.90 10.08 6.30
CA PHE A 281 -36.46 10.01 4.96
C PHE A 281 -37.99 9.90 5.03
N LYS A 282 -38.70 10.78 4.31
CA LYS A 282 -40.17 10.67 4.15
C LYS A 282 -40.54 9.44 3.34
N ASP A 283 -39.70 9.09 2.36
CA ASP A 283 -39.79 7.89 1.55
C ASP A 283 -38.39 7.33 1.29
N ASN A 284 -38.11 6.14 1.82
CA ASN A 284 -36.84 5.43 1.63
C ASN A 284 -36.87 4.45 0.44
N ALA A 285 -37.92 4.50 -0.39
CA ALA A 285 -38.13 3.62 -1.54
C ALA A 285 -37.99 2.12 -1.22
N GLY A 286 -38.38 1.71 -0.01
CA GLY A 286 -38.32 0.31 0.42
C GLY A 286 -36.94 -0.18 0.84
N VAL A 287 -35.94 0.69 1.01
CA VAL A 287 -34.68 0.34 1.69
C VAL A 287 -34.96 0.09 3.18
N PRO A 288 -34.65 -1.10 3.74
CA PRO A 288 -34.86 -1.39 5.15
C PRO A 288 -34.12 -0.40 6.06
N ALA A 289 -34.76 -0.02 7.17
CA ALA A 289 -34.12 0.83 8.18
C ALA A 289 -32.87 0.18 8.79
N SER A 290 -32.85 -1.16 8.89
CA SER A 290 -31.67 -1.92 9.32
C SER A 290 -30.51 -1.75 8.36
N GLU A 291 -30.73 -1.76 7.04
CA GLU A 291 -29.68 -1.60 6.03
C GLU A 291 -29.04 -0.19 6.09
N LEU A 292 -29.86 0.86 6.22
CA LEU A 292 -29.39 2.23 6.44
C LEU A 292 -28.66 2.36 7.79
N ARG A 293 -29.14 1.67 8.83
CA ARG A 293 -28.50 1.67 10.14
C ARG A 293 -27.12 1.03 10.07
N ASP A 294 -27.06 -0.18 9.50
CA ASP A 294 -25.84 -0.94 9.36
C ASP A 294 -24.83 -0.19 8.47
N TRP A 295 -25.26 0.62 7.50
CA TRP A 295 -24.40 1.50 6.71
C TRP A 295 -23.63 2.51 7.58
N TYR A 296 -24.33 3.28 8.44
CA TYR A 296 -23.64 4.26 9.29
C TYR A 296 -22.86 3.58 10.44
N GLU A 297 -23.32 2.45 10.99
CA GLU A 297 -22.63 1.75 12.09
C GLU A 297 -21.33 1.09 11.66
N ARG A 298 -21.19 0.81 10.36
CA ARG A 298 -19.98 0.27 9.74
C ARG A 298 -19.16 1.34 9.02
N ASP A 299 -19.48 2.62 9.22
CA ASP A 299 -18.81 3.76 8.58
C ASP A 299 -18.70 3.61 7.05
N GLY A 300 -19.76 3.12 6.41
CA GLY A 300 -19.80 2.93 4.95
C GLY A 300 -19.15 1.64 4.44
N ASP A 301 -18.67 0.75 5.30
CA ASP A 301 -18.14 -0.55 4.86
C ASP A 301 -19.27 -1.43 4.29
N ILE A 302 -19.01 -1.97 3.10
CA ILE A 302 -19.98 -2.73 2.30
C ILE A 302 -20.24 -4.12 2.89
N LEU A 303 -19.30 -4.69 3.66
CA LEU A 303 -19.35 -6.10 4.11
C LEU A 303 -20.37 -6.34 5.24
N ASN A 304 -21.34 -7.21 4.99
CA ASN A 304 -22.31 -7.72 5.96
C ASN A 304 -22.19 -9.25 6.10
N PHE A 305 -22.61 -9.81 7.22
CA PHE A 305 -22.70 -11.26 7.44
C PHE A 305 -24.09 -11.62 7.89
N THR A 306 -24.80 -12.36 7.05
CA THR A 306 -26.21 -12.74 7.26
C THR A 306 -26.33 -14.25 7.39
N SER A 307 -27.52 -14.74 7.72
CA SER A 307 -27.86 -16.16 7.67
C SER A 307 -27.61 -16.83 6.29
N GLN A 308 -27.45 -16.03 5.24
CA GLN A 308 -27.12 -16.45 3.87
C GLN A 308 -25.61 -16.37 3.57
N GLY A 309 -24.79 -16.08 4.58
CA GLY A 309 -23.35 -15.86 4.45
C GLY A 309 -22.95 -14.39 4.33
N PRO A 310 -21.64 -14.13 4.11
CA PRO A 310 -21.13 -12.81 3.79
C PRO A 310 -21.84 -12.19 2.57
N ARG A 311 -22.11 -10.89 2.60
CA ARG A 311 -22.74 -10.14 1.49
C ARG A 311 -22.15 -8.75 1.43
N ALA A 312 -22.12 -8.14 0.25
CA ALA A 312 -21.70 -6.75 0.10
C ALA A 312 -22.86 -5.88 -0.38
N VAL A 313 -23.04 -4.71 0.27
CA VAL A 313 -24.01 -3.69 -0.15
C VAL A 313 -23.25 -2.48 -0.65
N HIS A 314 -23.04 -2.41 -1.96
CA HIS A 314 -22.35 -1.29 -2.59
C HIS A 314 -23.16 0.02 -2.48
N TYR A 315 -22.50 1.17 -2.37
CA TYR A 315 -23.17 2.46 -2.13
C TYR A 315 -24.12 2.87 -3.27
N THR A 316 -23.84 2.45 -4.51
CA THR A 316 -24.74 2.70 -5.65
C THR A 316 -26.05 1.94 -5.56
N SER A 317 -26.13 0.88 -4.76
CA SER A 317 -27.37 0.13 -4.56
C SER A 317 -28.46 1.01 -3.91
N PHE A 318 -28.08 1.92 -3.00
CA PHE A 318 -29.00 2.90 -2.42
C PHE A 318 -29.55 3.85 -3.47
N TYR A 319 -28.70 4.39 -4.34
CA TYR A 319 -29.13 5.27 -5.42
C TYR A 319 -30.01 4.54 -6.44
N ASN A 320 -29.66 3.32 -6.83
CA ASN A 320 -30.47 2.54 -7.77
C ASN A 320 -31.88 2.22 -7.24
N ARG A 321 -32.04 2.10 -5.92
CA ARG A 321 -33.35 1.86 -5.28
C ARG A 321 -34.13 3.15 -5.01
N MET A 322 -33.45 4.20 -4.54
CA MET A 322 -34.09 5.44 -4.11
C MET A 322 -34.16 6.53 -5.18
N GLY A 323 -33.25 6.50 -6.15
CA GLY A 323 -33.04 7.52 -7.17
C GLY A 323 -32.88 8.91 -6.56
N SER A 324 -33.54 9.90 -7.16
CA SER A 324 -33.55 11.28 -6.68
C SER A 324 -34.07 11.45 -5.25
N LYS A 325 -34.84 10.49 -4.70
CA LYS A 325 -35.33 10.54 -3.31
C LYS A 325 -34.19 10.46 -2.28
N MET A 326 -33.05 9.86 -2.63
CA MET A 326 -31.88 9.79 -1.74
C MET A 326 -31.28 11.16 -1.44
N ILE A 327 -31.20 12.00 -2.48
CA ILE A 327 -30.47 13.27 -2.43
C ILE A 327 -31.38 14.47 -2.16
N THR A 328 -32.63 14.43 -2.64
CA THR A 328 -33.54 15.59 -2.62
C THR A 328 -33.85 16.05 -1.20
N GLN A 329 -33.56 17.32 -0.89
CA GLN A 329 -33.85 17.94 0.42
C GLN A 329 -35.34 17.83 0.82
N GLY A 330 -36.26 17.88 -0.15
CA GLY A 330 -37.70 17.72 0.09
C GLY A 330 -38.11 16.36 0.68
N ASN A 331 -37.28 15.33 0.51
CA ASN A 331 -37.48 14.00 1.09
C ASN A 331 -36.89 13.85 2.51
N ARG A 332 -36.18 14.86 3.02
CA ARG A 332 -35.58 14.86 4.36
C ARG A 332 -36.45 15.70 5.30
N GLN A 333 -36.92 15.09 6.38
CA GLN A 333 -37.75 15.74 7.41
C GLN A 333 -37.05 15.71 8.76
N LEU A 334 -37.19 16.78 9.54
CA LEU A 334 -36.67 16.85 10.90
C LEU A 334 -37.65 16.24 11.90
N VAL A 335 -37.13 15.43 12.82
CA VAL A 335 -37.84 14.90 13.99
C VAL A 335 -37.00 15.16 15.25
N ASP A 336 -37.63 15.14 16.43
CA ASP A 336 -36.89 15.27 17.69
C ASP A 336 -36.08 13.99 17.97
N VAL A 337 -34.86 14.13 18.49
CA VAL A 337 -34.00 12.99 18.85
C VAL A 337 -34.68 12.04 19.83
N LYS A 338 -35.50 12.56 20.75
CA LYS A 338 -36.26 11.78 21.74
C LYS A 338 -37.34 10.88 21.11
N ASP A 339 -37.76 11.18 19.88
CA ASP A 339 -38.80 10.44 19.16
C ASP A 339 -38.22 9.29 18.32
N LEU A 340 -36.89 9.13 18.31
CA LEU A 340 -36.24 7.99 17.70
C LEU A 340 -36.51 6.70 18.49
N SER A 341 -36.50 5.58 17.78
CA SER A 341 -36.49 4.24 18.36
C SER A 341 -35.26 4.01 19.25
N SER A 342 -35.31 3.00 20.12
CA SER A 342 -34.24 2.70 21.08
C SER A 342 -32.88 2.41 20.43
N ASN A 343 -32.87 1.92 19.19
CA ASN A 343 -31.66 1.69 18.40
C ASN A 343 -31.34 2.87 17.45
N TYR A 344 -32.00 4.01 17.62
CA TYR A 344 -31.79 5.25 16.86
C TYR A 344 -31.97 5.14 15.33
N SER A 345 -32.67 4.11 14.83
CA SER A 345 -32.78 3.83 13.39
C SER A 345 -34.02 4.40 12.72
N THR A 346 -35.08 4.66 13.48
CA THR A 346 -36.39 5.06 12.96
C THR A 346 -37.09 6.05 13.87
N ALA A 347 -38.06 6.80 13.34
CA ALA A 347 -39.01 7.60 14.12
C ALA A 347 -40.44 7.34 13.62
N VAL A 348 -41.42 7.47 14.50
CA VAL A 348 -42.84 7.38 14.11
C VAL A 348 -43.40 8.79 13.93
N VAL A 349 -43.79 9.12 12.71
CA VAL A 349 -44.38 10.42 12.34
C VAL A 349 -45.72 10.16 11.67
N ASP A 350 -46.80 10.75 12.20
CA ASP A 350 -48.17 10.57 11.68
C ASP A 350 -48.57 9.10 11.47
N GLY A 351 -48.17 8.23 12.41
CA GLY A 351 -48.42 6.79 12.36
C GLY A 351 -47.57 6.02 11.35
N LYS A 352 -46.65 6.67 10.63
CA LYS A 352 -45.70 6.04 9.71
C LYS A 352 -44.33 5.92 10.35
N THR A 353 -43.70 4.76 10.19
CA THR A 353 -42.31 4.57 10.61
C THR A 353 -41.38 5.06 9.51
N LEU A 354 -40.61 6.10 9.80
CA LEU A 354 -39.65 6.71 8.89
C LEU A 354 -38.23 6.31 9.28
N SER A 355 -37.37 6.08 8.29
CA SER A 355 -35.98 5.68 8.53
C SER A 355 -35.10 6.90 8.73
N ARG A 356 -34.19 6.86 9.71
CA ARG A 356 -33.17 7.90 9.90
C ARG A 356 -32.25 7.96 8.68
N VAL A 357 -31.86 9.17 8.29
CA VAL A 357 -30.80 9.37 7.31
C VAL A 357 -29.47 8.90 7.92
N PRO A 358 -28.71 8.02 7.24
CA PRO A 358 -27.45 7.51 7.78
C PRO A 358 -26.30 8.47 7.46
N TYR A 359 -25.78 9.18 8.46
CA TYR A 359 -24.61 10.04 8.33
C TYR A 359 -23.37 9.33 8.89
N ILE A 360 -22.25 9.36 8.14
CA ILE A 360 -20.99 8.78 8.60
C ILE A 360 -20.16 9.82 9.34
N TYR A 361 -19.61 9.42 10.48
CA TYR A 361 -18.70 10.24 11.27
C TYR A 361 -17.43 9.47 11.63
N CYS A 362 -16.28 10.03 11.29
CA CYS A 362 -15.02 9.51 11.77
C CYS A 362 -14.14 10.57 12.43
N SER A 363 -13.67 10.27 13.64
CA SER A 363 -12.86 11.19 14.45
C SER A 363 -11.37 10.89 14.36
N HIS A 364 -10.55 11.80 14.91
CA HIS A 364 -9.08 11.68 15.00
C HIS A 364 -8.56 10.38 15.60
N ASN A 365 -9.30 9.78 16.53
CA ASN A 365 -8.87 8.53 17.16
C ASN A 365 -8.96 7.32 16.21
N ARG A 366 -9.56 7.49 15.03
CA ARG A 366 -9.81 6.43 14.05
C ARG A 366 -9.18 6.67 12.66
N VAL A 367 -8.51 7.80 12.49
CA VAL A 367 -7.91 8.20 11.21
C VAL A 367 -6.80 7.26 10.75
N ASN A 368 -6.77 6.92 9.45
CA ASN A 368 -5.76 6.05 8.81
C ASN A 368 -5.64 4.64 9.42
N LEU A 369 -6.70 4.09 10.00
CA LEU A 369 -6.68 2.74 10.60
C LEU A 369 -7.05 1.61 9.63
N GLY A 370 -7.64 1.92 8.48
CA GLY A 370 -8.09 0.95 7.48
C GLY A 370 -8.27 1.61 6.12
N ASP A 371 -9.25 1.14 5.35
CA ASP A 371 -9.55 1.58 3.98
C ASP A 371 -10.60 2.71 3.85
N GLY A 372 -11.06 3.22 4.98
CA GLY A 372 -11.90 4.41 5.11
C GLY A 372 -11.39 5.28 6.25
N CYS A 373 -12.10 6.37 6.56
CA CYS A 373 -11.68 7.34 7.56
C CYS A 373 -10.25 7.87 7.30
N LEU A 374 -10.03 8.36 6.08
CA LEU A 374 -8.76 8.88 5.65
C LEU A 374 -8.71 10.40 5.72
N THR A 375 -7.50 10.92 5.71
CA THR A 375 -7.28 12.33 5.39
C THR A 375 -6.78 12.44 3.98
N ARG A 376 -7.13 13.51 3.29
CA ARG A 376 -6.62 13.85 1.96
C ARG A 376 -6.85 12.74 0.94
N ASP A 377 -8.04 12.18 0.94
CA ASP A 377 -8.49 11.18 -0.02
C ASP A 377 -9.70 11.70 -0.79
N PHE A 378 -10.18 10.95 -1.77
CA PHE A 378 -11.44 11.18 -2.47
C PHE A 378 -11.82 9.91 -3.23
N GLY A 379 -13.11 9.67 -3.38
CA GLY A 379 -13.67 8.44 -3.94
C GLY A 379 -14.68 7.82 -2.98
N ALA A 380 -15.81 7.35 -3.51
CA ALA A 380 -16.94 6.87 -2.70
C ALA A 380 -16.74 5.44 -2.15
N ASP A 381 -15.79 4.69 -2.69
CA ASP A 381 -15.43 3.36 -2.23
C ASP A 381 -13.89 3.15 -2.20
N ALA A 382 -13.47 1.97 -1.72
CA ALA A 382 -12.07 1.60 -1.62
C ALA A 382 -11.33 1.53 -2.97
N GLY A 383 -12.04 1.15 -4.05
CA GLY A 383 -11.50 1.07 -5.41
C GLY A 383 -11.26 2.47 -5.98
N GLU A 384 -12.23 3.37 -5.87
CA GLU A 384 -12.10 4.77 -6.28
C GLU A 384 -10.96 5.46 -5.52
N ARG A 385 -10.94 5.34 -4.18
CA ARG A 385 -9.87 5.93 -3.35
C ARG A 385 -8.50 5.38 -3.72
N MET A 386 -8.37 4.07 -3.93
CA MET A 386 -7.11 3.47 -4.34
C MET A 386 -6.68 3.95 -5.73
N SER A 387 -7.59 3.96 -6.71
CA SER A 387 -7.30 4.47 -8.06
C SER A 387 -6.75 5.89 -8.01
N ASN A 388 -7.37 6.73 -7.18
CA ASN A 388 -6.99 8.11 -6.98
C ASN A 388 -5.62 8.24 -6.33
N ILE A 389 -5.33 7.49 -5.26
CA ILE A 389 -4.00 7.46 -4.62
C ILE A 389 -2.91 7.05 -5.63
N LEU A 390 -3.16 6.02 -6.43
CA LEU A 390 -2.19 5.49 -7.40
C LEU A 390 -1.94 6.47 -8.56
N ASP A 391 -2.98 7.13 -9.07
CA ASP A 391 -2.83 8.17 -10.10
C ASP A 391 -2.05 9.37 -9.57
N GLU A 392 -2.35 9.80 -8.35
CA GLU A 392 -1.67 10.92 -7.70
C GLU A 392 -0.18 10.67 -7.53
N LEU A 393 0.20 9.49 -7.05
CA LEU A 393 1.61 9.13 -6.90
C LEU A 393 2.42 9.22 -8.20
N ASN A 394 1.81 8.84 -9.31
CA ASN A 394 2.46 8.88 -10.62
C ASN A 394 2.50 10.31 -11.17
N THR A 395 1.39 11.03 -11.08
CA THR A 395 1.24 12.40 -11.58
C THR A 395 2.10 13.40 -10.81
N TRP A 396 2.20 13.26 -9.49
CA TRP A 396 2.82 14.25 -8.61
C TRP A 396 4.28 13.98 -8.28
N TYR A 397 4.90 12.94 -8.86
CA TYR A 397 6.34 12.68 -8.68
C TYR A 397 7.20 13.94 -8.87
N ILE A 398 6.87 14.78 -9.86
CA ILE A 398 7.61 16.02 -10.15
C ILE A 398 7.47 17.06 -9.03
N THR A 399 6.28 17.27 -8.47
CA THR A 399 6.08 18.27 -7.39
C THR A 399 6.55 17.75 -6.04
N ARG A 400 6.55 16.43 -5.89
CA ARG A 400 6.95 15.68 -4.69
C ARG A 400 8.46 15.58 -4.53
N ASN A 401 9.16 15.06 -5.54
CA ASN A 401 10.59 14.74 -5.45
C ASN A 401 11.49 15.93 -5.85
N PHE A 402 10.94 17.01 -6.42
CA PHE A 402 11.70 18.18 -6.84
C PHE A 402 11.25 19.43 -6.06
N PRO A 403 12.04 19.88 -5.06
CA PRO A 403 11.70 21.03 -4.22
C PRO A 403 11.49 22.32 -5.00
N ARG A 404 12.21 22.52 -6.11
CA ARG A 404 12.11 23.71 -6.99
C ARG A 404 12.20 25.05 -6.23
N GLY A 405 12.97 25.08 -5.14
CA GLY A 405 13.12 26.27 -4.28
C GLY A 405 12.04 26.47 -3.22
N LYS A 406 11.15 25.49 -2.98
CA LYS A 406 10.32 25.44 -1.77
C LYS A 406 11.24 25.37 -0.54
N ILE A 407 10.99 26.26 0.42
CA ILE A 407 11.65 26.26 1.73
C ILE A 407 10.98 25.20 2.61
N GLY A 408 11.75 24.47 3.43
CA GLY A 408 11.23 23.42 4.33
C GLY A 408 11.06 22.04 3.69
N VAL A 409 11.56 21.82 2.47
CA VAL A 409 11.64 20.49 1.87
C VAL A 409 13.02 19.89 2.16
N ASP A 410 13.04 18.80 2.90
CA ASP A 410 14.24 18.02 3.20
C ASP A 410 13.94 16.50 3.11
N HIS A 411 14.99 15.68 3.14
CA HIS A 411 14.88 14.21 3.11
C HIS A 411 14.11 13.63 4.30
N TYR A 412 14.17 14.32 5.43
CA TYR A 412 13.64 13.85 6.70
C TYR A 412 12.11 13.93 6.72
N GLY A 413 11.56 15.10 6.37
CA GLY A 413 10.14 15.33 6.21
C GLY A 413 9.55 14.63 4.99
N PHE A 414 10.37 14.29 3.98
CA PHE A 414 9.94 13.52 2.82
C PHE A 414 9.47 12.12 3.22
N VAL A 415 10.31 11.32 3.89
CA VAL A 415 9.96 9.93 4.22
C VAL A 415 8.78 9.87 5.18
N GLY A 416 8.81 10.64 6.28
CA GLY A 416 7.71 10.63 7.27
C GLY A 416 6.36 10.99 6.66
N ARG A 417 6.34 11.96 5.73
CA ARG A 417 5.13 12.36 5.01
C ARG A 417 4.64 11.26 4.07
N TRP A 418 5.49 10.80 3.16
CA TRP A 418 5.06 9.92 2.07
C TRP A 418 4.86 8.47 2.52
N TYR A 419 5.61 8.01 3.53
CA TYR A 419 5.33 6.74 4.17
C TYR A 419 3.92 6.76 4.78
N SER A 420 3.61 7.72 5.65
CA SER A 420 2.31 7.76 6.33
C SER A 420 1.13 8.04 5.39
N ARG A 421 1.31 8.90 4.38
CA ARG A 421 0.22 9.30 3.47
C ARG A 421 -0.03 8.31 2.34
N VAL A 422 0.93 7.42 2.05
CA VAL A 422 0.85 6.54 0.90
C VAL A 422 1.21 5.12 1.26
N TYR A 423 2.49 4.82 1.47
CA TYR A 423 2.96 3.44 1.60
C TYR A 423 2.29 2.70 2.75
N HIS A 424 2.10 3.38 3.88
CA HIS A 424 1.35 2.86 5.02
C HIS A 424 -0.13 2.66 4.71
N ARG A 425 -0.75 3.51 3.88
CA ARG A 425 -2.15 3.34 3.45
C ARG A 425 -2.30 2.13 2.54
N LEU A 426 -1.41 1.98 1.55
CA LEU A 426 -1.37 0.79 0.70
C LEU A 426 -1.30 -0.48 1.54
N LYS A 427 -0.49 -0.47 2.60
CA LYS A 427 -0.44 -1.54 3.60
C LYS A 427 -1.77 -1.69 4.37
N LYS A 428 -2.34 -0.60 4.90
CA LYS A 428 -3.57 -0.63 5.71
C LYS A 428 -4.81 -1.15 4.95
N TRP A 429 -4.87 -0.93 3.64
CA TRP A 429 -5.90 -1.53 2.78
C TRP A 429 -5.83 -3.06 2.79
N HIS A 430 -4.62 -3.61 2.83
CA HIS A 430 -4.40 -5.04 2.90
C HIS A 430 -4.76 -5.63 4.26
N ASP A 431 -4.51 -4.93 5.38
CA ASP A 431 -4.74 -5.46 6.74
C ASP A 431 -6.13 -6.09 6.93
N LEU A 432 -7.18 -5.36 6.57
CA LEU A 432 -8.56 -5.83 6.73
C LEU A 432 -8.92 -6.91 5.70
N TYR A 433 -8.45 -6.74 4.47
CA TYR A 433 -8.68 -7.71 3.40
C TYR A 433 -8.04 -9.06 3.71
N GLY A 434 -6.76 -9.05 4.07
CA GLY A 434 -5.96 -10.22 4.44
C GLY A 434 -6.53 -10.95 5.66
N LEU A 435 -7.07 -10.22 6.64
CA LEU A 435 -7.78 -10.82 7.79
C LEU A 435 -9.05 -11.55 7.36
N TYR A 436 -9.93 -10.88 6.59
CA TYR A 436 -11.23 -11.47 6.22
C TYR A 436 -11.12 -12.57 5.18
N MET A 437 -10.15 -12.54 4.27
CA MET A 437 -9.93 -13.65 3.34
C MET A 437 -9.57 -14.96 4.04
N GLY A 438 -8.96 -14.91 5.23
CA GLY A 438 -8.75 -16.10 6.08
C GLY A 438 -10.04 -16.61 6.74
N LEU A 439 -11.03 -15.72 6.91
CA LEU A 439 -12.32 -16.01 7.53
C LEU A 439 -13.37 -16.49 6.51
N PHE A 440 -13.43 -15.91 5.31
CA PHE A 440 -14.48 -16.21 4.33
C PHE A 440 -14.61 -17.69 3.92
N PRO A 441 -13.53 -18.49 3.78
CA PRO A 441 -13.65 -19.90 3.41
C PRO A 441 -14.38 -20.75 4.46
N ARG A 442 -14.61 -20.22 5.67
CA ARG A 442 -15.51 -20.82 6.67
C ARG A 442 -16.97 -20.81 6.20
N PHE A 443 -17.37 -19.77 5.47
CA PHE A 443 -18.75 -19.52 5.09
C PHE A 443 -19.04 -19.95 3.64
N PHE A 444 -18.04 -19.88 2.76
CA PHE A 444 -18.20 -20.14 1.34
C PHE A 444 -17.40 -21.34 0.86
N ALA A 445 -17.99 -22.09 -0.07
CA ALA A 445 -17.24 -23.01 -0.92
C ALA A 445 -16.34 -22.22 -1.89
N PRO A 446 -15.26 -22.81 -2.42
CA PRO A 446 -14.27 -22.10 -3.25
C PRO A 446 -14.85 -21.34 -4.45
N ASP A 447 -15.81 -21.91 -5.16
CA ASP A 447 -16.49 -21.32 -6.33
C ASP A 447 -17.34 -20.10 -5.95
N VAL A 448 -18.08 -20.19 -4.84
CA VAL A 448 -18.88 -19.08 -4.32
C VAL A 448 -17.99 -17.96 -3.82
N LEU A 449 -16.89 -18.30 -3.13
CA LEU A 449 -15.92 -17.32 -2.65
C LEU A 449 -15.22 -16.61 -3.81
N GLN A 450 -14.86 -17.32 -4.88
CA GLN A 450 -14.29 -16.73 -6.08
C GLN A 450 -15.21 -15.66 -6.65
N ASN A 451 -16.48 -16.01 -6.88
CA ASN A 451 -17.48 -15.07 -7.38
C ASN A 451 -17.67 -13.87 -6.45
N PHE A 452 -17.71 -14.10 -5.13
CA PHE A 452 -17.81 -13.01 -4.16
C PHE A 452 -16.62 -12.07 -4.23
N LEU A 453 -15.39 -12.56 -4.37
CA LEU A 453 -14.18 -11.72 -4.45
C LEU A 453 -14.05 -10.97 -5.78
N THR A 454 -14.71 -11.42 -6.84
CA THR A 454 -14.64 -10.82 -8.20
C THR A 454 -15.90 -10.09 -8.64
N ASP A 455 -16.97 -10.09 -7.86
CA ASP A 455 -18.20 -9.32 -8.16
C ASP A 455 -18.08 -7.89 -7.58
N PRO A 456 -18.00 -6.84 -8.41
CA PRO A 456 -17.93 -5.46 -7.93
C PRO A 456 -19.30 -4.91 -7.46
N VAL A 457 -20.42 -5.55 -7.80
CA VAL A 457 -21.77 -5.05 -7.47
C VAL A 457 -22.27 -5.66 -6.16
N ASN A 458 -22.21 -6.98 -6.04
CA ASN A 458 -22.75 -7.72 -4.89
C ASN A 458 -21.67 -8.40 -4.05
N GLY A 459 -20.41 -8.15 -4.37
CA GLY A 459 -19.26 -8.77 -3.73
C GLY A 459 -18.18 -7.76 -3.33
N TRP A 460 -16.96 -8.28 -3.24
CA TRP A 460 -15.76 -7.59 -2.80
C TRP A 460 -14.84 -7.20 -3.95
N GLY A 461 -15.35 -7.16 -5.19
CA GLY A 461 -14.59 -6.85 -6.40
C GLY A 461 -13.76 -5.57 -6.28
N ASP A 462 -14.33 -4.47 -5.79
CA ASP A 462 -13.61 -3.19 -5.66
C ASP A 462 -12.45 -3.27 -4.65
N LYS A 463 -12.63 -3.97 -3.52
CA LYS A 463 -11.56 -4.19 -2.53
C LYS A 463 -10.48 -5.13 -3.07
N THR A 464 -10.86 -6.19 -3.78
CA THR A 464 -9.92 -7.11 -4.45
C THR A 464 -9.08 -6.35 -5.47
N TRP A 465 -9.71 -5.53 -6.31
CA TRP A 465 -9.03 -4.67 -7.27
C TRP A 465 -8.07 -3.69 -6.57
N ALA A 466 -8.50 -3.06 -5.48
CA ALA A 466 -7.69 -2.11 -4.74
C ALA A 466 -6.43 -2.77 -4.15
N VAL A 467 -6.57 -3.94 -3.52
CA VAL A 467 -5.44 -4.66 -2.90
C VAL A 467 -4.47 -5.20 -3.96
N GLN A 468 -4.98 -5.75 -5.07
CA GLN A 468 -4.14 -6.17 -6.19
C GLN A 468 -3.30 -5.01 -6.73
N ASN A 469 -3.91 -3.85 -6.95
CA ASN A 469 -3.23 -2.71 -7.54
C ASN A 469 -2.29 -2.01 -6.55
N ALA A 470 -2.60 -2.03 -5.26
CA ALA A 470 -1.69 -1.62 -4.20
C ALA A 470 -0.43 -2.50 -4.17
N PHE A 471 -0.57 -3.83 -4.24
CA PHE A 471 0.55 -4.77 -4.31
C PHE A 471 1.40 -4.52 -5.57
N ASN A 472 0.76 -4.44 -6.74
CA ASN A 472 1.44 -4.14 -8.00
C ASN A 472 2.23 -2.83 -7.92
N TYR A 473 1.64 -1.76 -7.39
CA TYR A 473 2.31 -0.47 -7.26
C TYR A 473 3.54 -0.53 -6.35
N LEU A 474 3.45 -1.23 -5.21
CA LEU A 474 4.58 -1.40 -4.29
C LEU A 474 5.74 -2.14 -4.99
N VAL A 475 5.45 -3.19 -5.76
CA VAL A 475 6.47 -3.94 -6.50
C VAL A 475 7.02 -3.13 -7.69
N GLN A 476 6.16 -2.39 -8.40
CA GLN A 476 6.60 -1.46 -9.45
C GLN A 476 7.52 -0.38 -8.90
N THR A 477 7.23 0.15 -7.70
CA THR A 477 8.10 1.11 -7.01
C THR A 477 9.46 0.48 -6.73
N LEU A 478 9.46 -0.73 -6.16
CA LEU A 478 10.68 -1.48 -5.87
C LEU A 478 11.52 -1.72 -7.15
N LEU A 479 10.87 -2.02 -8.27
CA LEU A 479 11.52 -2.36 -9.54
C LEU A 479 11.57 -1.21 -10.57
N ALA A 480 11.26 0.02 -10.15
CA ALA A 480 11.28 1.17 -11.05
C ALA A 480 12.72 1.47 -11.53
N PRO A 481 12.96 1.61 -12.84
CA PRO A 481 14.28 1.91 -13.39
C PRO A 481 14.66 3.39 -13.21
N ASP A 482 15.96 3.67 -13.31
CA ASP A 482 16.50 5.03 -13.27
C ASP A 482 16.15 5.84 -14.54
N VAL A 483 16.13 7.16 -14.44
CA VAL A 483 16.04 8.04 -15.60
C VAL A 483 17.34 7.92 -16.42
N GLY A 484 17.23 7.73 -17.73
CA GLY A 484 18.41 7.57 -18.57
C GLY A 484 18.14 7.02 -19.96
N SER A 485 19.23 6.88 -20.71
CA SER A 485 19.23 6.28 -22.04
C SER A 485 19.68 4.83 -21.94
N TYR A 486 18.79 3.92 -22.31
CA TYR A 486 18.98 2.48 -22.25
C TYR A 486 19.25 1.90 -23.63
N GLY A 487 20.21 0.98 -23.68
CA GLY A 487 20.50 0.16 -24.86
C GLY A 487 20.64 -1.30 -24.46
N GLY A 488 20.71 -2.17 -25.45
CA GLY A 488 20.83 -3.61 -25.25
C GLY A 488 19.86 -4.39 -26.13
N PRO A 489 19.66 -5.69 -25.83
CA PRO A 489 20.11 -6.41 -24.62
C PRO A 489 21.63 -6.66 -24.53
N TYR A 490 22.23 -6.55 -23.34
CA TYR A 490 23.65 -6.84 -23.06
C TYR A 490 23.82 -8.07 -22.17
N LEU A 491 24.89 -8.83 -22.43
CA LEU A 491 25.28 -9.98 -21.63
C LEU A 491 25.93 -9.53 -20.31
N MET A 492 25.27 -9.79 -19.19
CA MET A 492 25.73 -9.49 -17.84
C MET A 492 26.74 -10.53 -17.35
N ALA A 493 27.37 -10.32 -16.18
CA ALA A 493 28.43 -11.20 -15.68
C ALA A 493 27.95 -12.60 -15.25
N ASP A 494 26.68 -12.77 -14.94
CA ASP A 494 26.03 -14.06 -14.68
C ASP A 494 25.52 -14.76 -15.95
N GLY A 495 25.65 -14.13 -17.12
CA GLY A 495 25.22 -14.68 -18.41
C GLY A 495 23.77 -14.34 -18.76
N ASN A 496 23.05 -13.62 -17.88
CA ASN A 496 21.74 -13.08 -18.21
C ASN A 496 21.87 -11.91 -19.19
N VAL A 497 20.75 -11.56 -19.85
CA VAL A 497 20.70 -10.43 -20.77
C VAL A 497 19.71 -9.38 -20.32
N MET A 498 20.11 -8.11 -20.39
CA MET A 498 19.23 -6.99 -20.02
C MET A 498 19.68 -5.68 -20.67
N MET A 499 18.76 -4.73 -20.75
CA MET A 499 19.02 -3.35 -21.15
C MET A 499 19.57 -2.56 -19.97
N ILE A 500 20.68 -1.86 -20.22
CA ILE A 500 21.37 -1.05 -19.20
C ILE A 500 21.47 0.41 -19.65
N SER A 501 21.58 1.30 -18.67
CA SER A 501 21.71 2.74 -18.89
C SER A 501 23.16 3.14 -19.20
N GLY A 502 23.35 4.29 -19.88
CA GLY A 502 24.67 4.93 -20.02
C GLY A 502 25.56 4.34 -21.11
N VAL A 503 24.97 3.68 -22.10
CA VAL A 503 25.68 3.00 -23.21
C VAL A 503 25.57 3.76 -24.52
N SER A 504 26.56 3.59 -25.41
CA SER A 504 26.63 4.30 -26.69
C SER A 504 25.57 3.87 -27.72
N SER A 505 25.02 2.66 -27.62
CA SER A 505 23.94 2.16 -28.48
C SER A 505 22.56 2.25 -27.82
N ALA A 506 22.37 3.21 -26.91
CA ALA A 506 21.08 3.46 -26.30
C ALA A 506 20.07 3.99 -27.33
N TRP A 507 18.89 3.37 -27.37
CA TRP A 507 17.81 3.71 -28.29
C TRP A 507 16.49 3.98 -27.56
N PHE A 508 16.34 3.45 -26.34
CA PHE A 508 15.19 3.68 -25.50
C PHE A 508 15.52 4.74 -24.44
N ASN A 509 14.73 5.80 -24.36
CA ASN A 509 14.96 6.89 -23.40
C ASN A 509 13.85 6.91 -22.36
N LEU A 510 14.24 6.82 -21.09
CA LEU A 510 13.36 7.04 -19.95
C LEU A 510 13.59 8.44 -19.41
N ASP A 511 12.58 9.29 -19.53
CA ASP A 511 12.52 10.59 -18.87
C ASP A 511 11.80 10.48 -17.51
N ILE A 512 11.57 11.61 -16.85
CA ILE A 512 10.88 11.67 -15.55
C ILE A 512 9.42 11.19 -15.57
N SER A 513 8.81 11.01 -16.75
CA SER A 513 7.47 10.41 -16.86
C SER A 513 7.54 8.88 -16.75
N GLY A 514 8.54 8.28 -17.40
CA GLY A 514 8.75 6.83 -17.43
C GLY A 514 9.63 6.28 -16.31
N GLY A 515 10.74 6.94 -15.99
CA GLY A 515 11.73 6.55 -14.97
C GLY A 515 11.70 7.40 -13.71
N ARG A 516 12.58 7.09 -12.76
CA ARG A 516 12.70 7.81 -11.47
C ARG A 516 14.18 7.95 -11.10
N TYR A 517 14.65 9.17 -10.80
CA TYR A 517 16.05 9.38 -10.40
C TYR A 517 16.38 8.53 -9.18
N TYR A 518 17.33 7.60 -9.31
CA TYR A 518 17.64 6.64 -8.24
C TYR A 518 18.23 7.33 -7.01
N SER A 519 19.26 8.16 -7.19
CA SER A 519 19.97 8.87 -6.13
C SER A 519 19.47 10.29 -5.92
N THR A 520 19.64 10.81 -4.71
CA THR A 520 19.45 12.22 -4.38
C THR A 520 20.50 13.11 -5.05
N SER A 521 20.11 14.33 -5.45
CA SER A 521 21.03 15.31 -6.04
C SER A 521 20.77 16.73 -5.53
N TRP A 522 21.83 17.55 -5.47
CA TRP A 522 21.78 18.95 -5.04
C TRP A 522 22.02 19.91 -6.21
N SER A 523 21.46 21.11 -6.09
CA SER A 523 21.66 22.17 -7.06
C SER A 523 23.10 22.69 -6.99
N GLY A 524 23.87 22.45 -8.05
CA GLY A 524 25.22 23.01 -8.20
C GLY A 524 25.24 24.52 -8.53
N SER A 525 24.09 25.12 -8.81
CA SER A 525 23.96 26.53 -9.25
C SER A 525 23.58 27.51 -8.15
N ARG A 526 23.31 27.04 -6.92
CA ARG A 526 22.98 27.88 -5.77
C ARG A 526 24.12 27.82 -4.76
N GLU A 527 24.57 28.98 -4.26
CA GLU A 527 25.48 29.04 -3.12
C GLU A 527 24.70 28.75 -1.84
N CYS A 528 24.77 27.50 -1.39
CA CYS A 528 23.93 27.02 -0.28
C CYS A 528 24.66 26.96 1.05
N GLY A 529 25.98 27.15 1.03
CA GLY A 529 26.83 27.25 2.22
C GLY A 529 26.50 26.18 3.26
N TYR A 530 26.20 26.63 4.49
CA TYR A 530 25.89 25.74 5.60
C TYR A 530 24.52 25.05 5.45
N MET A 531 23.57 25.58 4.67
CA MET A 531 22.22 25.04 4.47
C MET A 531 22.11 24.16 3.22
N PHE A 532 23.18 23.44 2.86
CA PHE A 532 23.23 22.66 1.62
C PHE A 532 22.08 21.63 1.52
N TRP A 533 21.58 21.10 2.64
CA TRP A 533 20.47 20.15 2.67
C TRP A 533 19.14 20.72 2.15
N GLU A 534 18.97 22.05 2.13
CA GLU A 534 17.77 22.72 1.58
C GLU A 534 17.91 23.00 0.07
N CYS A 535 19.10 22.82 -0.50
CA CYS A 535 19.40 23.05 -1.91
C CYS A 535 19.28 21.81 -2.77
N LEU A 536 18.28 21.02 -2.47
CA LEU A 536 17.97 19.82 -3.21
C LEU A 536 17.54 20.17 -4.64
N HIS A 537 18.18 19.52 -5.62
CA HIS A 537 17.68 19.47 -6.99
C HIS A 537 16.54 18.46 -7.05
N HIS A 538 16.77 17.24 -6.52
CA HIS A 538 15.74 16.24 -6.28
C HIS A 538 16.11 15.28 -5.14
N ILE A 539 15.09 14.64 -4.58
CA ILE A 539 15.21 13.50 -3.65
C ILE A 539 15.15 12.20 -4.46
N GLY A 540 16.12 11.32 -4.21
CA GLY A 540 16.27 10.03 -4.89
C GLY A 540 15.15 9.04 -4.58
N PHE A 541 14.80 8.24 -5.58
CA PHE A 541 13.77 7.21 -5.52
C PHE A 541 14.23 5.96 -4.76
N PHE A 542 15.50 5.89 -4.35
CA PHE A 542 15.97 4.87 -3.42
C PHE A 542 15.13 4.81 -2.14
N LEU A 543 14.78 5.96 -1.56
CA LEU A 543 13.94 6.02 -0.35
C LEU A 543 12.52 5.47 -0.59
N ASP A 544 11.96 5.71 -1.79
CA ASP A 544 10.69 5.13 -2.22
C ASP A 544 10.76 3.59 -2.30
N LYS A 545 11.86 3.02 -2.83
CA LYS A 545 12.08 1.57 -2.83
C LYS A 545 12.10 1.01 -1.41
N ILE A 546 12.81 1.63 -0.47
CA ILE A 546 12.84 1.16 0.93
C ILE A 546 11.47 1.30 1.62
N MET A 547 10.75 2.40 1.40
CA MET A 547 9.37 2.56 1.89
C MET A 547 8.42 1.48 1.35
N ALA A 548 8.60 1.06 0.09
CA ALA A 548 7.84 -0.03 -0.50
C ALA A 548 8.16 -1.39 0.15
N ILE A 549 9.44 -1.70 0.41
CA ILE A 549 9.84 -2.92 1.13
C ILE A 549 9.26 -2.93 2.56
N GLU A 550 9.33 -1.79 3.26
CA GLU A 550 8.73 -1.64 4.58
C GLU A 550 7.21 -1.89 4.55
N ALA A 551 6.48 -1.32 3.58
CA ALA A 551 5.04 -1.53 3.44
C ALA A 551 4.65 -2.96 3.04
N LEU A 552 5.42 -3.60 2.14
CA LEU A 552 5.19 -5.00 1.75
C LEU A 552 5.39 -5.94 2.94
N SER A 553 6.47 -5.73 3.70
CA SER A 553 6.90 -6.61 4.79
C SER A 553 6.24 -6.35 6.14
N ASP A 554 5.58 -5.21 6.36
CA ASP A 554 4.97 -4.92 7.67
C ASP A 554 3.81 -5.87 7.98
N SER A 555 4.02 -6.75 8.97
CA SER A 555 3.03 -7.71 9.46
C SER A 555 2.14 -7.17 10.59
N ARG A 556 2.43 -5.98 11.13
CA ARG A 556 1.75 -5.47 12.34
C ARG A 556 0.39 -4.89 12.00
N THR A 557 -0.67 -5.39 12.60
CA THR A 557 -2.02 -4.84 12.42
C THR A 557 -2.46 -4.00 13.62
N ASN A 558 -3.40 -3.08 13.41
CA ASN A 558 -3.99 -2.28 14.47
C ASN A 558 -5.50 -2.16 14.25
N PHE A 559 -6.26 -3.13 14.75
CA PHE A 559 -7.71 -3.15 14.64
C PHE A 559 -8.32 -2.47 15.88
N VAL A 560 -8.62 -1.17 15.78
CA VAL A 560 -9.25 -0.41 16.88
C VAL A 560 -10.67 -0.94 17.15
N ALA A 561 -11.00 -1.07 18.44
CA ALA A 561 -12.24 -1.64 18.98
C ALA A 561 -12.47 -3.16 18.76
N LYS A 562 -11.48 -3.90 18.24
CA LYS A 562 -11.55 -5.36 18.06
C LYS A 562 -10.64 -6.18 19.00
N ALA A 563 -9.87 -5.54 19.88
CA ALA A 563 -9.07 -6.22 20.90
C ALA A 563 -9.04 -5.41 22.21
N SER A 564 -8.97 -6.12 23.35
CA SER A 564 -8.52 -5.48 24.59
C SER A 564 -7.08 -4.99 24.41
N PRO A 565 -6.62 -3.91 25.07
CA PRO A 565 -5.31 -3.28 24.82
C PRO A 565 -4.07 -4.13 25.14
N ILE A 566 -4.24 -5.42 25.43
CA ILE A 566 -3.19 -6.26 26.01
C ILE A 566 -2.30 -6.92 24.93
N ASP A 567 -2.77 -7.08 23.68
CA ASP A 567 -1.94 -7.69 22.64
C ASP A 567 -2.29 -7.31 21.18
N LEU A 568 -1.57 -6.33 20.61
CA LEU A 568 -1.62 -5.98 19.17
C LEU A 568 -1.02 -7.06 18.24
N ARG A 569 -0.46 -8.14 18.79
CA ARG A 569 0.26 -9.21 18.06
C ARG A 569 -0.61 -10.44 17.77
N GLU A 570 -1.88 -10.42 18.17
CA GLU A 570 -2.83 -11.52 17.94
C GLU A 570 -3.25 -11.67 16.46
N TRP A 571 -2.95 -10.68 15.61
CA TRP A 571 -3.56 -10.57 14.27
C TRP A 571 -2.57 -10.18 13.17
N GLU A 572 -1.36 -10.75 13.13
CA GLU A 572 -0.40 -10.34 12.09
C GLU A 572 -0.84 -10.78 10.67
N VAL A 573 -0.86 -9.81 9.76
CA VAL A 573 -1.22 -9.94 8.36
C VAL A 573 -0.25 -9.06 7.57
N SER A 574 0.38 -9.63 6.55
CA SER A 574 1.24 -8.90 5.61
C SER A 574 0.90 -9.26 4.18
N TYR A 575 1.43 -8.54 3.20
CA TYR A 575 1.24 -8.91 1.79
C TYR A 575 1.70 -10.34 1.49
N TYR A 576 2.63 -10.90 2.28
CA TYR A 576 3.02 -12.31 2.17
C TYR A 576 1.88 -13.28 2.46
N SER A 577 0.95 -12.94 3.36
CA SER A 577 -0.22 -13.75 3.67
C SER A 577 -1.15 -13.96 2.46
N THR A 578 -1.10 -13.08 1.46
CA THR A 578 -1.94 -13.14 0.25
C THR A 578 -1.14 -13.45 -1.00
N PHE A 579 0.09 -12.95 -1.11
CA PHE A 579 0.93 -13.01 -2.32
C PHE A 579 2.23 -13.80 -2.08
N SER A 580 2.21 -14.86 -1.25
CA SER A 580 3.42 -15.58 -0.86
C SER A 580 4.20 -16.13 -2.06
N GLU A 581 3.51 -16.68 -3.05
CA GLU A 581 4.13 -17.21 -4.28
C GLU A 581 4.81 -16.11 -5.10
N GLN A 582 4.10 -15.01 -5.35
CA GLN A 582 4.60 -13.85 -6.07
C GLN A 582 5.83 -13.25 -5.38
N ILE A 583 5.75 -13.05 -4.05
CA ILE A 583 6.86 -12.51 -3.26
C ILE A 583 8.07 -13.43 -3.29
N ARG A 584 7.89 -14.76 -3.29
CA ARG A 584 9.00 -15.72 -3.45
C ARG A 584 9.64 -15.64 -4.84
N LYS A 585 8.84 -15.54 -5.91
CA LYS A 585 9.34 -15.33 -7.29
C LYS A 585 10.12 -14.02 -7.42
N ILE A 586 9.58 -12.92 -6.88
CA ILE A 586 10.24 -11.61 -6.83
C ILE A 586 11.54 -11.68 -6.00
N SER A 587 11.52 -12.37 -4.86
CA SER A 587 12.69 -12.57 -4.01
C SER A 587 13.80 -13.32 -4.75
N SER A 588 13.45 -14.42 -5.43
CA SER A 588 14.39 -15.18 -6.25
C SER A 588 15.06 -14.30 -7.31
N ALA A 589 14.27 -13.51 -8.04
CA ALA A 589 14.74 -12.58 -9.06
C ALA A 589 15.61 -11.44 -8.52
N ILE A 590 15.24 -10.83 -7.39
CA ILE A 590 16.06 -9.79 -6.73
C ILE A 590 17.42 -10.37 -6.32
N MET A 591 17.44 -11.59 -5.77
CA MET A 591 18.67 -12.21 -5.28
C MET A 591 19.57 -12.76 -6.39
N SER A 592 19.01 -13.28 -7.47
CA SER A 592 19.76 -13.71 -8.66
C SER A 592 20.07 -12.57 -9.62
N GLN A 593 19.42 -11.40 -9.46
CA GLN A 593 19.30 -10.34 -10.47
C GLN A 593 18.90 -10.87 -11.87
N ASP A 594 18.19 -11.99 -11.90
CA ASP A 594 17.51 -12.47 -13.09
C ASP A 594 16.11 -11.86 -13.13
N PHE A 595 16.02 -10.74 -13.83
CA PHE A 595 14.77 -10.00 -13.95
C PHE A 595 13.94 -10.43 -15.17
N SER A 596 14.28 -11.54 -15.85
CA SER A 596 13.61 -11.90 -17.10
C SER A 596 12.09 -12.07 -16.96
N LYS A 597 11.60 -12.47 -15.78
CA LYS A 597 10.17 -12.72 -15.51
C LYS A 597 9.48 -11.63 -14.70
N VAL A 598 10.24 -10.82 -13.97
CA VAL A 598 9.68 -9.85 -13.01
C VAL A 598 10.13 -8.42 -13.29
N GLY A 599 11.13 -8.21 -14.13
CA GLY A 599 11.68 -6.89 -14.41
C GLY A 599 10.73 -6.04 -15.26
N PRO A 600 10.89 -4.70 -15.22
CA PRO A 600 10.33 -3.84 -16.24
C PRO A 600 10.90 -4.22 -17.61
N TYR A 601 10.13 -4.05 -18.68
CA TYR A 601 10.55 -4.39 -20.04
C TYR A 601 10.06 -3.35 -21.04
N VAL A 602 10.72 -3.26 -22.19
CA VAL A 602 10.28 -2.41 -23.29
C VAL A 602 9.34 -3.19 -24.19
N GLU A 603 8.17 -2.62 -24.48
CA GLU A 603 7.24 -3.16 -25.46
C GLU A 603 6.60 -1.99 -26.21
N ASN A 604 6.59 -2.07 -27.55
CA ASN A 604 6.09 -0.98 -28.40
C ASN A 604 6.72 0.39 -28.10
N ASN A 605 8.01 0.41 -27.74
CA ASN A 605 8.76 1.61 -27.35
C ASN A 605 8.18 2.32 -26.11
N GLU A 606 7.52 1.57 -25.22
CA GLU A 606 7.00 2.04 -23.94
C GLU A 606 7.49 1.12 -22.81
N LEU A 607 7.71 1.69 -21.63
CA LEU A 607 8.07 0.91 -20.44
C LEU A 607 6.83 0.20 -19.90
N ARG A 608 6.89 -1.12 -19.77
CA ARG A 608 5.84 -1.95 -19.19
C ARG A 608 6.36 -2.69 -17.95
N PHE A 609 5.42 -3.05 -17.09
CA PHE A 609 5.68 -3.89 -15.91
C PHE A 609 4.80 -5.14 -15.99
N PRO A 610 5.29 -6.30 -15.51
CA PRO A 610 4.46 -7.48 -15.32
C PRO A 610 3.29 -7.20 -14.35
N ASN A 611 2.20 -7.96 -14.47
CA ASN A 611 1.20 -8.04 -13.40
C ASN A 611 1.78 -8.89 -12.26
N TYR A 612 2.29 -8.23 -11.24
CA TYR A 612 2.91 -8.87 -10.08
C TYR A 612 1.94 -9.69 -9.25
N ALA A 613 0.64 -9.40 -9.30
CA ALA A 613 -0.39 -10.21 -8.64
C ALA A 613 -0.82 -11.43 -9.46
N GLY A 614 -0.43 -11.49 -10.74
CA GLY A 614 -0.74 -12.58 -11.66
C GLY A 614 0.30 -13.70 -11.66
N ASP A 615 0.33 -14.47 -12.75
CA ASP A 615 1.38 -15.45 -12.98
C ASP A 615 2.66 -14.76 -13.50
N LEU A 616 3.77 -15.01 -12.82
CA LEU A 616 5.12 -14.51 -13.11
C LEU A 616 6.01 -15.59 -13.76
N ASN A 617 5.43 -16.47 -14.58
CA ASN A 617 6.16 -17.54 -15.26
C ASN A 617 6.71 -17.15 -16.64
N GLN A 618 6.11 -16.13 -17.28
CA GLN A 618 6.50 -15.69 -18.62
C GLN A 618 7.80 -14.88 -18.58
N SER A 619 8.82 -15.35 -19.29
CA SER A 619 10.02 -14.56 -19.58
C SER A 619 9.72 -13.47 -20.62
N ARG A 620 10.34 -12.31 -20.43
CA ARG A 620 10.28 -11.14 -21.31
C ARG A 620 11.66 -10.88 -21.91
N ASP A 621 11.66 -10.42 -23.15
CA ASP A 621 12.84 -9.85 -23.80
C ASP A 621 12.94 -8.36 -23.45
N GLU A 622 14.08 -7.73 -23.76
CA GLU A 622 14.27 -6.28 -23.58
C GLU A 622 13.96 -5.79 -22.14
N VAL A 623 14.32 -6.62 -21.16
CA VAL A 623 14.17 -6.31 -19.73
C VAL A 623 15.11 -5.17 -19.36
N VAL A 624 14.59 -4.15 -18.71
CA VAL A 624 15.31 -2.95 -18.27
C VAL A 624 15.85 -3.14 -16.85
N ASP A 625 17.06 -2.68 -16.59
CA ASP A 625 17.64 -2.69 -15.24
C ASP A 625 16.74 -1.95 -14.22
N PRO A 626 16.21 -2.63 -13.20
CA PRO A 626 15.40 -1.99 -12.16
C PRO A 626 16.23 -1.27 -11.09
N PHE A 627 17.58 -1.30 -11.17
CA PHE A 627 18.48 -0.75 -10.14
C PHE A 627 18.23 -1.36 -8.75
N ALA A 628 17.83 -2.63 -8.67
CA ALA A 628 17.71 -3.39 -7.43
C ALA A 628 19.09 -3.92 -6.97
N THR A 629 19.94 -2.96 -6.55
CA THR A 629 21.34 -3.19 -6.19
C THR A 629 21.50 -3.82 -4.79
N PHE A 630 22.74 -3.98 -4.33
CA PHE A 630 23.12 -4.58 -3.04
C PHE A 630 22.29 -4.07 -1.85
N SER A 631 22.11 -2.75 -1.71
CA SER A 631 21.33 -2.19 -0.58
C SER A 631 19.88 -2.69 -0.61
N VAL A 632 19.25 -2.69 -1.80
CA VAL A 632 17.88 -3.19 -1.98
C VAL A 632 17.78 -4.68 -1.64
N GLN A 633 18.74 -5.49 -2.11
CA GLN A 633 18.82 -6.93 -1.76
C GLN A 633 18.96 -7.14 -0.25
N LEU A 634 19.81 -6.35 0.41
CA LEU A 634 20.03 -6.44 1.85
C LEU A 634 18.77 -6.09 2.65
N TYR A 635 18.11 -4.98 2.32
CA TYR A 635 16.84 -4.58 2.95
C TYR A 635 15.75 -5.63 2.75
N TRP A 636 15.65 -6.17 1.53
CA TRP A 636 14.69 -7.23 1.21
C TRP A 636 14.94 -8.50 2.03
N GLN A 637 16.19 -8.93 2.16
CA GLN A 637 16.53 -10.11 2.97
C GLN A 637 16.32 -9.88 4.46
N VAL A 638 16.75 -8.74 5.00
CA VAL A 638 16.61 -8.44 6.44
C VAL A 638 15.14 -8.30 6.84
N LEU A 639 14.38 -7.46 6.14
CA LEU A 639 12.98 -7.23 6.48
C LEU A 639 12.09 -8.42 6.08
N GLY A 640 12.40 -9.08 4.96
CA GLY A 640 11.68 -10.26 4.50
C GLY A 640 11.83 -11.44 5.46
N GLN A 641 13.06 -11.86 5.80
CA GLN A 641 13.25 -12.97 6.74
C GLN A 641 12.74 -12.65 8.15
N ALA A 642 12.75 -11.36 8.52
CA ALA A 642 12.22 -10.90 9.79
C ALA A 642 10.70 -10.71 9.81
N ARG A 643 9.98 -10.66 8.69
CA ARG A 643 8.54 -10.29 8.71
C ARG A 643 7.65 -11.02 7.68
N PHE A 644 8.19 -11.64 6.63
CA PHE A 644 7.48 -12.50 5.68
C PHE A 644 7.35 -13.95 6.17
N PHE A 645 7.09 -14.14 7.45
CA PHE A 645 6.74 -15.46 7.97
C PHE A 645 5.36 -15.37 8.60
N SER A 646 4.60 -16.47 8.50
CA SER A 646 3.36 -16.67 9.25
C SER A 646 3.45 -18.02 9.95
N ASN A 647 2.59 -18.27 10.94
CA ASN A 647 2.59 -19.54 11.71
C ASN A 647 2.64 -20.80 10.83
N PHE A 648 2.03 -20.77 9.65
CA PHE A 648 1.90 -21.92 8.75
C PHE A 648 2.76 -21.85 7.50
N ASP A 649 3.40 -20.72 7.24
CA ASP A 649 4.24 -20.53 6.06
C ASP A 649 5.57 -19.90 6.45
N GLN A 650 6.58 -20.77 6.60
CA GLN A 650 7.98 -20.40 6.80
C GLN A 650 8.78 -20.43 5.50
N SER A 651 8.11 -20.63 4.35
CA SER A 651 8.78 -20.89 3.07
C SER A 651 9.71 -19.75 2.66
N PHE A 652 9.40 -18.49 2.99
CA PHE A 652 10.32 -17.38 2.69
C PHE A 652 11.65 -17.51 3.44
N VAL A 653 11.61 -17.84 4.72
CA VAL A 653 12.80 -18.01 5.56
C VAL A 653 13.57 -19.24 5.09
N ASP A 654 12.88 -20.36 4.86
CA ASP A 654 13.47 -21.60 4.38
C ASP A 654 14.13 -21.44 3.00
N ASP A 655 13.45 -20.78 2.06
CA ASP A 655 13.97 -20.45 0.75
C ASP A 655 15.21 -19.56 0.79
N SER A 656 15.29 -18.67 1.79
CA SER A 656 16.35 -17.66 1.90
C SER A 656 17.59 -18.15 2.64
N ARG A 657 17.59 -19.39 3.16
CA ARG A 657 18.71 -19.90 3.95
C ARG A 657 19.95 -20.10 3.10
N VAL A 658 21.06 -19.56 3.60
CA VAL A 658 22.42 -19.88 3.17
C VAL A 658 23.20 -20.25 4.43
N PHE A 659 24.06 -21.25 4.37
CA PHE A 659 24.88 -21.66 5.50
C PHE A 659 26.28 -22.07 5.04
N VAL A 660 27.22 -22.06 5.97
CA VAL A 660 28.60 -22.49 5.69
C VAL A 660 28.74 -23.98 5.99
N LYS A 661 29.26 -24.74 5.03
CA LYS A 661 29.47 -26.19 5.15
C LYS A 661 30.40 -26.51 6.31
N GLY A 662 30.06 -27.54 7.09
CA GLY A 662 30.86 -27.97 8.24
C GLY A 662 30.70 -27.10 9.50
N THR A 663 29.79 -26.13 9.49
CA THR A 663 29.39 -25.39 10.71
C THR A 663 28.18 -26.04 11.36
N GLY A 664 27.98 -25.85 12.67
CA GLY A 664 26.84 -26.39 13.41
C GLY A 664 25.46 -25.82 13.00
N ALA A 665 25.43 -24.85 12.07
CA ALA A 665 24.21 -24.30 11.49
C ALA A 665 23.76 -25.02 10.21
N ALA A 666 24.57 -25.93 9.66
CA ALA A 666 24.26 -26.68 8.44
C ALA A 666 23.31 -27.86 8.75
N PRO A 667 22.13 -27.95 8.11
CA PRO A 667 21.28 -29.12 8.22
C PRO A 667 21.95 -30.35 7.58
N GLU A 668 21.70 -31.54 8.13
CA GLU A 668 22.11 -32.80 7.50
C GLU A 668 21.18 -33.11 6.31
N THR A 669 21.61 -32.78 5.09
CA THR A 669 20.86 -33.04 3.85
C THR A 669 21.72 -33.75 2.80
N ALA A 670 21.07 -34.48 1.89
CA ALA A 670 21.78 -35.18 0.83
C ALA A 670 22.39 -34.18 -0.17
N ALA A 671 23.58 -34.48 -0.71
CA ALA A 671 24.25 -33.62 -1.69
C ALA A 671 23.43 -33.38 -2.98
N SER A 672 22.49 -34.28 -3.31
CA SER A 672 21.55 -34.08 -4.42
C SER A 672 20.55 -32.93 -4.17
N GLU A 673 20.33 -32.57 -2.91
CA GLU A 673 19.34 -31.59 -2.44
C GLU A 673 19.98 -30.24 -2.08
N THR A 674 21.25 -30.02 -2.44
CA THR A 674 21.96 -28.77 -2.16
C THR A 674 22.57 -28.16 -3.42
N VAL A 675 22.79 -26.85 -3.38
CA VAL A 675 23.69 -26.11 -4.26
C VAL A 675 24.81 -25.52 -3.42
N GLU A 676 26.05 -25.55 -3.93
CA GLU A 676 27.23 -25.14 -3.18
C GLU A 676 28.16 -24.28 -4.03
N ILE A 677 28.78 -23.26 -3.43
CA ILE A 677 29.85 -22.47 -4.03
C ILE A 677 30.98 -22.30 -3.01
N THR A 678 32.23 -22.51 -3.43
CA THR A 678 33.40 -22.26 -2.59
C THR A 678 33.98 -20.90 -2.94
N ASP A 679 34.09 -20.02 -1.94
CA ASP A 679 34.72 -18.72 -2.11
C ASP A 679 36.23 -18.88 -2.35
N PRO A 680 36.77 -18.49 -3.51
CA PRO A 680 38.17 -18.68 -3.84
C PRO A 680 39.12 -17.87 -2.95
N LEU A 681 38.63 -16.83 -2.26
CA LEU A 681 39.46 -16.00 -1.38
C LEU A 681 39.54 -16.54 0.06
N SER A 682 38.42 -17.01 0.62
CA SER A 682 38.37 -17.50 2.00
C SER A 682 38.49 -19.03 2.13
N GLY A 683 38.24 -19.78 1.05
CA GLY A 683 38.17 -21.25 1.08
C GLY A 683 36.90 -21.80 1.74
N LEU A 684 35.98 -20.95 2.19
CA LEU A 684 34.72 -21.37 2.80
C LEU A 684 33.71 -21.79 1.72
N THR A 685 33.00 -22.89 1.97
CA THR A 685 31.92 -23.38 1.09
C THR A 685 30.57 -22.93 1.64
N TYR A 686 29.85 -22.16 0.84
CA TYR A 686 28.49 -21.70 1.11
C TYR A 686 27.50 -22.63 0.43
N VAL A 687 26.41 -22.95 1.13
CA VAL A 687 25.45 -23.97 0.74
C VAL A 687 24.03 -23.43 0.93
N ALA A 688 23.14 -23.76 -0.01
CA ALA A 688 21.72 -23.57 0.10
C ALA A 688 20.99 -24.86 -0.27
N LEU A 689 19.77 -25.03 0.25
CA LEU A 689 18.92 -26.16 -0.08
C LEU A 689 18.25 -25.92 -1.43
N LYS A 690 18.22 -26.95 -2.27
CA LYS A 690 17.34 -27.02 -3.44
C LYS A 690 15.93 -27.24 -2.95
N MET A 691 15.08 -26.25 -3.14
CA MET A 691 13.69 -26.35 -2.71
C MET A 691 12.90 -27.16 -3.75
N SER A 692 12.64 -28.44 -3.46
CA SER A 692 11.79 -29.33 -4.29
C SER A 692 10.31 -28.90 -4.31
N SER A 693 9.93 -27.92 -3.49
CA SER A 693 8.57 -27.45 -3.26
C SER A 693 8.08 -26.35 -4.20
N SER A 694 8.92 -25.82 -5.09
CA SER A 694 8.44 -24.90 -6.12
C SER A 694 7.64 -25.69 -7.16
N LYS A 695 6.31 -25.54 -7.14
CA LYS A 695 5.41 -26.16 -8.13
C LYS A 695 5.82 -25.87 -9.58
N ASP A 696 6.59 -24.80 -9.80
CA ASP A 696 7.05 -24.31 -11.11
C ASP A 696 8.55 -24.53 -11.35
N GLY A 697 9.27 -25.22 -10.46
CA GLY A 697 10.71 -25.46 -10.61
C GLY A 697 11.61 -24.22 -10.45
N GLN A 698 11.07 -23.10 -9.95
CA GLN A 698 11.89 -21.91 -9.65
C GLN A 698 12.73 -22.12 -8.37
N PRO A 699 14.00 -21.69 -8.36
CA PRO A 699 14.85 -21.79 -7.18
C PRO A 699 14.37 -20.84 -6.08
N GLY A 700 14.49 -21.28 -4.81
CA GLY A 700 14.37 -20.39 -3.65
C GLY A 700 15.45 -19.31 -3.66
N SER A 701 15.30 -18.23 -2.90
CA SER A 701 16.23 -17.08 -2.90
C SER A 701 17.68 -17.44 -2.55
N GLY A 702 17.90 -18.35 -1.61
CA GLY A 702 19.21 -18.89 -1.23
C GLY A 702 19.82 -19.77 -2.32
N GLU A 703 19.01 -20.61 -2.98
CA GLU A 703 19.46 -21.37 -4.15
C GLU A 703 19.81 -20.43 -5.31
N ALA A 704 18.98 -19.41 -5.55
CA ALA A 704 19.12 -18.45 -6.63
C ALA A 704 20.39 -17.59 -6.48
N VAL A 705 20.71 -17.13 -5.27
CA VAL A 705 21.92 -16.34 -5.00
C VAL A 705 23.19 -17.18 -5.20
N ILE A 706 23.18 -18.47 -4.84
CA ILE A 706 24.31 -19.38 -5.05
C ILE A 706 24.44 -19.75 -6.53
N ASN A 707 23.34 -20.08 -7.21
CA ASN A 707 23.36 -20.39 -8.64
C ASN A 707 23.93 -19.23 -9.46
N ARG A 708 23.60 -17.98 -9.11
CA ARG A 708 24.21 -16.81 -9.73
C ARG A 708 25.71 -16.72 -9.48
N ALA A 709 26.15 -16.98 -8.25
CA ALA A 709 27.57 -17.02 -7.90
C ALA A 709 28.32 -18.09 -8.71
N ILE A 710 27.73 -19.27 -8.91
CA ILE A 710 28.30 -20.34 -9.74
C ILE A 710 28.46 -19.88 -11.20
N LYS A 711 27.42 -19.29 -11.81
CA LYS A 711 27.49 -18.77 -13.18
C LYS A 711 28.59 -17.71 -13.35
N MET A 712 28.68 -16.77 -12.41
CA MET A 712 29.74 -15.77 -12.42
C MET A 712 31.13 -16.38 -12.19
N TYR A 713 31.25 -17.36 -11.28
CA TYR A 713 32.50 -18.07 -11.03
C TYR A 713 33.02 -18.74 -12.31
N GLN A 714 32.16 -19.49 -13.02
CA GLN A 714 32.48 -20.19 -14.27
C GLN A 714 33.02 -19.28 -15.38
N ARG A 715 32.67 -17.99 -15.32
CA ARG A 715 33.06 -16.95 -16.28
C ARG A 715 34.14 -16.00 -15.75
N SER A 716 34.64 -16.24 -14.55
CA SER A 716 35.65 -15.40 -13.87
C SER A 716 37.07 -15.93 -14.09
N ASN A 717 38.06 -15.14 -13.65
CA ASN A 717 39.46 -15.56 -13.58
C ASN A 717 39.73 -16.64 -12.52
N PHE A 718 38.79 -16.92 -11.61
CA PHE A 718 38.97 -17.93 -10.56
C PHE A 718 38.64 -19.35 -11.00
N CYS A 719 37.89 -19.53 -12.10
CA CYS A 719 37.55 -20.86 -12.58
C CYS A 719 38.71 -21.48 -13.34
N THR A 720 39.08 -22.69 -12.93
CA THR A 720 40.08 -23.52 -13.61
C THR A 720 39.49 -24.92 -13.83
N GLY A 721 39.49 -25.42 -15.07
CA GLY A 721 39.00 -26.76 -15.41
C GLY A 721 37.82 -26.79 -16.39
N ASP A 722 37.26 -27.99 -16.59
CA ASP A 722 36.29 -28.28 -17.65
C ASP A 722 34.89 -27.69 -17.40
N SER A 723 34.60 -27.27 -16.17
CA SER A 723 33.32 -26.63 -15.81
C SER A 723 33.28 -25.13 -16.10
N CYS A 724 34.38 -24.54 -16.56
CA CYS A 724 34.47 -23.11 -16.85
C CYS A 724 33.89 -22.81 -18.24
N GLU A 725 33.23 -21.66 -18.37
CA GLU A 725 32.73 -21.21 -19.66
C GLU A 725 33.90 -20.70 -20.52
N ASP A 726 33.86 -20.99 -21.82
CA ASP A 726 34.86 -20.50 -22.78
C ASP A 726 34.59 -19.03 -23.13
N VAL A 727 35.01 -18.13 -22.25
CA VAL A 727 34.93 -16.68 -22.42
C VAL A 727 36.32 -16.06 -22.55
N ASN A 728 36.43 -14.99 -23.34
CA ASN A 728 37.70 -14.28 -23.55
C ASN A 728 38.21 -13.61 -22.26
N GLN A 729 39.51 -13.27 -22.23
CA GLN A 729 40.15 -12.70 -21.04
C GLN A 729 39.51 -11.38 -20.58
N ALA A 730 39.12 -10.50 -21.50
CA ALA A 730 38.48 -9.22 -21.15
C ALA A 730 37.13 -9.43 -20.45
N SER A 731 36.34 -10.41 -20.89
CA SER A 731 35.11 -10.82 -20.20
C SER A 731 35.41 -11.37 -18.81
N LYS A 732 36.45 -12.19 -18.64
CA LYS A 732 36.85 -12.68 -17.31
C LYS A 732 37.27 -11.55 -16.38
N ASP A 733 38.02 -10.57 -16.88
CA ASP A 733 38.47 -9.40 -16.13
C ASP A 733 37.29 -8.51 -15.70
N PHE A 734 36.23 -8.44 -16.50
CA PHE A 734 34.98 -7.76 -16.16
C PHE A 734 34.13 -8.53 -15.14
N VAL A 735 34.01 -9.85 -15.29
CA VAL A 735 33.18 -10.72 -14.44
C VAL A 735 33.78 -10.88 -13.03
N THR A 736 35.10 -11.00 -12.93
CA THR A 736 35.80 -11.27 -11.66
C THR A 736 35.45 -10.29 -10.52
N PRO A 737 35.50 -8.95 -10.70
CA PRO A 737 35.10 -8.02 -9.63
C PRO A 737 33.61 -8.13 -9.29
N GLN A 738 32.73 -8.36 -10.28
CA GLN A 738 31.29 -8.52 -10.04
C GLN A 738 30.98 -9.81 -9.26
N PHE A 739 31.71 -10.89 -9.53
CA PHE A 739 31.64 -12.11 -8.73
C PHE A 739 32.01 -11.84 -7.26
N LEU A 740 33.11 -11.11 -7.02
CA LEU A 740 33.54 -10.76 -5.66
C LEU A 740 32.52 -9.88 -4.94
N ASP A 741 31.89 -8.94 -5.65
CA ASP A 741 30.81 -8.11 -5.11
C ASP A 741 29.56 -8.94 -4.78
N HIS A 742 29.17 -9.86 -5.67
CA HIS A 742 28.04 -10.77 -5.42
C HIS A 742 28.31 -11.73 -4.25
N MET A 743 29.56 -12.18 -4.06
CA MET A 743 29.92 -12.98 -2.89
C MET A 743 29.73 -12.25 -1.56
N LYS A 744 29.66 -10.91 -1.53
CA LYS A 744 29.34 -10.15 -0.31
C LYS A 744 27.92 -10.44 0.17
N ILE A 745 26.93 -10.47 -0.73
CA ILE A 745 25.55 -10.76 -0.32
C ILE A 745 25.38 -12.23 0.10
N VAL A 746 26.08 -13.16 -0.54
CA VAL A 746 26.11 -14.59 -0.14
C VAL A 746 26.61 -14.75 1.31
N LYS A 747 27.71 -14.06 1.65
CA LYS A 747 28.29 -14.05 3.00
C LYS A 747 27.33 -13.49 4.03
N ILE A 748 26.71 -12.35 3.72
CA ILE A 748 25.75 -11.71 4.63
C ILE A 748 24.52 -12.59 4.85
N MET A 749 24.00 -13.24 3.81
CA MET A 749 22.89 -14.18 3.98
C MET A 749 23.27 -15.38 4.86
N ALA A 750 24.51 -15.86 4.78
CA ALA A 750 25.01 -16.92 5.64
C ALA A 750 25.07 -16.49 7.12
N ASP A 751 25.49 -15.26 7.38
CA ASP A 751 25.52 -14.68 8.73
C ASP A 751 24.12 -14.33 9.25
N LEU A 752 23.20 -13.95 8.36
CA LEU A 752 21.82 -13.57 8.67
C LEU A 752 20.95 -14.79 9.03
N THR A 753 21.15 -15.91 8.34
CA THR A 753 20.35 -17.14 8.49
C THR A 753 20.22 -17.63 9.94
N PRO A 754 21.29 -17.78 10.74
CA PRO A 754 21.15 -18.21 12.14
C PRO A 754 20.40 -17.18 12.99
N VAL A 755 20.64 -15.89 12.77
CA VAL A 755 19.96 -14.79 13.49
C VAL A 755 18.46 -14.79 13.21
N MET A 756 18.09 -15.05 11.95
CA MET A 756 16.68 -15.04 11.51
C MET A 756 15.95 -16.36 11.77
N SER A 757 16.67 -17.45 12.00
CA SER A 757 16.09 -18.78 12.30
C SER A 757 15.72 -18.94 13.78
N TYR A 758 16.47 -18.33 14.71
CA TYR A 758 16.23 -18.42 16.15
C TYR A 758 15.58 -17.15 16.69
N GLY A 759 14.29 -16.99 16.45
CA GLY A 759 13.51 -15.83 16.88
C GLY A 759 12.62 -16.08 18.09
N ASN A 760 13.11 -16.71 19.16
CA ASN A 760 12.34 -16.75 20.42
C ASN A 760 12.78 -15.57 21.32
N PRO A 761 11.92 -14.57 21.58
CA PRO A 761 12.25 -13.40 22.40
C PRO A 761 12.54 -13.72 23.88
N TYR A 762 12.31 -14.96 24.33
CA TYR A 762 12.54 -15.39 25.72
C TYR A 762 13.95 -15.91 25.99
N TYR A 763 14.84 -15.92 24.99
CA TYR A 763 16.27 -16.18 25.16
C TYR A 763 17.09 -14.88 25.04
N LEU A 764 16.86 -13.96 25.97
CA LEU A 764 17.82 -12.92 26.38
C LEU A 764 17.74 -12.73 27.89
#